data_AF-A0A101WR15-F1
#
_entry.id   AF-A0A101WR15-F1
#
_cell.length_a   1.000
_cell.length_b   1.000
_cell.length_c   1.000
_cell.angle_alpha   90.00
_cell.angle_beta   90.00
_cell.angle_gamma   90.00
#
_symmetry.space_group_name_H-M   'P 1'
#
loop_
_entity.id
_entity.type
_entity.pdbx_description
1 polymer ?
#
loop_
_entity_poly.entity_id
_entity_poly.type
_entity_poly.pdbx_seq_one_letter_code
_entity_poly.pdbx_strand_id
1 'polypeptide(L)'
;MLSLWKTNKRASEDTPKYNITAINKEDGTHDLDADLLKHNQERIINKLSKKVEEAGYVSGLLTDTITDIEKYVELQMNSVGKVVDEISNYSALAEEVFAGIENLKQVSDHTMSIAKQGSGAVESSREAMKQIENSVEGTKEAINTLSLKAGNINDMLKVVRDIADSTNLLSLNAAIEAARAGEAGKGFSVVAQEVKKLALHSVESIEYIRQTIYEINDNIAKTIESINTTISKVKEGTQIADNTMGSFDSIIDAISKNNAITEEITASISTQTSNLENVVFSTKEMSITFEKLMSVVETTSFNTQYTKTSLANLYEVLKDLKTITDKLLDNIGNKYKSIVRTFLQDEVKTYDTLYAYDFVGSQVLSNIHAGLLTTGYSGEVSPGIAKSWHLENDNLTWVFVLRKGVKFHNGREVTAEDVKYSYERILDPQYKSPNSWCLQYIDGAEEFQKGLSKDARGIKVLDKYRISIKLTAPYIGFLTTIGHHICAILAREEVDKGNILGCGPYMLRDKQKTQCTLAAFKDFFGGSPYVDKIIIDFDPEDKVEKFINGTYDFITVDNKDVMEKIQNTGNVTVKSKSIAALYFAGFNLSSKSVWSTDKELRKALNYAVNKKRIVEEIMSGMAVEAKGPLPPGMVDRSDVKGYCHDPHTAMEILKKYKGNKGIDKLKILARSDNDSLSLMFNKITDYIIEDLKAIGVDCAIERVSGSDYRKMDVIQKHDLYVKRWMADTKDPDNFLQALFNPNNASNFSKYGNTLVSEKLELARGTVHPEKRMELYREIEKIIFDDAPFIFLYYPQVSIAYRQDMNGINITPLGLLKYEDLLLGSNNEEVNTI
;
A
#
# COMPACT_ATOMS: atom_id res chain seq x y z
N MET A 1 -31.72 -9.70 40.90
CA MET A 1 -31.77 -10.91 40.06
C MET A 1 -31.98 -12.19 40.90
N LEU A 2 -32.85 -12.15 41.92
CA LEU A 2 -33.07 -13.25 42.88
C LEU A 2 -34.53 -13.38 43.38
N SER A 3 -35.48 -12.68 42.75
CA SER A 3 -36.91 -12.73 43.12
C SER A 3 -37.83 -13.43 42.10
N LEU A 4 -37.27 -14.04 41.04
CA LEU A 4 -38.04 -14.72 39.97
C LEU A 4 -38.06 -16.26 40.10
N TRP A 5 -37.67 -16.81 41.26
CA TRP A 5 -37.50 -18.27 41.45
C TRP A 5 -38.43 -18.88 42.52
N LYS A 6 -39.69 -18.41 42.62
CA LYS A 6 -40.66 -18.98 43.60
C LYS A 6 -42.09 -19.23 43.14
N THR A 7 -42.38 -19.22 41.85
CA THR A 7 -43.71 -19.62 41.35
C THR A 7 -43.59 -20.44 40.07
N ASN A 8 -43.29 -21.73 40.22
CA ASN A 8 -43.78 -22.77 39.31
C ASN A 8 -43.58 -24.13 39.96
N LYS A 9 -44.48 -24.45 40.89
CA LYS A 9 -44.60 -25.76 41.53
C LYS A 9 -46.07 -26.20 41.43
N ARG A 10 -46.52 -26.47 40.20
CA ARG A 10 -47.75 -27.22 39.83
C ARG A 10 -47.92 -27.22 38.31
N ALA A 11 -47.26 -28.17 37.65
CA ALA A 11 -47.59 -28.70 36.32
C ALA A 11 -46.61 -29.86 36.06
N SER A 12 -46.73 -30.92 36.86
CA SER A 12 -45.97 -32.16 36.69
C SER A 12 -46.94 -33.32 36.78
N GLU A 13 -47.87 -33.39 35.83
CA GLU A 13 -48.78 -34.51 35.59
C GLU A 13 -49.42 -34.21 34.23
N ASP A 14 -48.67 -34.49 33.16
CA ASP A 14 -49.14 -34.79 31.79
C ASP A 14 -47.93 -34.77 30.84
N THR A 15 -46.97 -35.66 31.08
CA THR A 15 -46.08 -36.11 30.01
C THR A 15 -46.88 -36.99 29.06
N PRO A 16 -46.97 -36.68 27.75
CA PRO A 16 -47.49 -37.65 26.80
C PRO A 16 -46.55 -38.85 26.85
N LYS A 17 -47.05 -39.99 27.34
CA LYS A 17 -46.38 -41.27 27.16
C LYS A 17 -46.37 -41.54 25.66
N TYR A 18 -45.25 -41.25 25.01
CA TYR A 18 -44.93 -41.87 23.73
C TYR A 18 -44.76 -43.37 24.01
N ASN A 19 -45.86 -44.12 23.89
CA ASN A 19 -45.79 -45.56 23.73
C ASN A 19 -45.12 -45.80 22.38
N ILE A 20 -43.80 -45.99 22.41
CA ILE A 20 -43.08 -46.65 21.34
C ILE A 20 -43.57 -48.09 21.38
N THR A 21 -44.59 -48.41 20.59
CA THR A 21 -44.93 -49.79 20.27
C THR A 21 -43.66 -50.44 19.75
N ALA A 22 -43.20 -51.47 20.46
CA ALA A 22 -42.11 -52.32 20.02
C ALA A 22 -42.39 -52.75 18.57
N ILE A 23 -41.46 -52.44 17.68
CA ILE A 23 -41.44 -52.96 16.32
C ILE A 23 -41.30 -54.48 16.48
N ASN A 24 -42.41 -55.19 16.28
CA ASN A 24 -42.45 -56.65 16.37
C ASN A 24 -41.44 -57.23 15.38
N LYS A 25 -40.51 -58.03 15.92
CA LYS A 25 -39.63 -58.92 15.15
C LYS A 25 -40.43 -60.09 14.60
N GLU A 26 -41.15 -59.88 13.51
CA GLU A 26 -41.71 -60.97 12.71
C GLU A 26 -41.58 -60.64 11.21
N ASP A 27 -40.34 -60.55 10.73
CA ASP A 27 -39.86 -61.24 9.53
C ASP A 27 -38.42 -60.81 9.22
N GLY A 28 -37.63 -61.70 8.64
CA GLY A 28 -36.19 -61.54 8.37
C GLY A 28 -35.79 -60.47 7.33
N THR A 29 -36.62 -59.45 7.11
CA THR A 29 -36.32 -58.29 6.27
C THR A 29 -35.71 -57.20 7.14
N HIS A 30 -34.37 -57.05 7.10
CA HIS A 30 -33.70 -55.88 7.64
C HIS A 30 -34.31 -54.61 7.03
N ASP A 31 -34.82 -53.72 7.87
CA ASP A 31 -35.37 -52.42 7.46
C ASP A 31 -34.22 -51.54 6.92
N LEU A 32 -34.13 -51.47 5.59
CA LEU A 32 -33.09 -50.76 4.86
C LEU A 32 -33.08 -49.25 5.17
N ASP A 33 -34.22 -48.68 5.53
CA ASP A 33 -34.33 -47.26 5.90
C ASP A 33 -33.74 -47.02 7.28
N ALA A 34 -33.98 -47.92 8.24
CA ALA A 34 -33.35 -47.84 9.56
C ALA A 34 -31.81 -47.97 9.48
N ASP A 35 -31.31 -48.90 8.66
CA ASP A 35 -29.86 -49.06 8.45
C ASP A 35 -29.25 -47.82 7.76
N LEU A 36 -29.95 -47.18 6.80
CA LEU A 36 -29.50 -45.91 6.17
C LEU A 36 -29.47 -44.76 7.17
N LEU A 37 -30.50 -44.62 8.01
CA LEU A 37 -30.55 -43.58 9.04
C LEU A 37 -29.42 -43.74 10.05
N LYS A 38 -29.15 -44.98 10.49
CA LYS A 38 -27.99 -45.30 11.34
C LYS A 38 -26.69 -44.83 10.71
N HIS A 39 -26.47 -45.24 9.45
CA HIS A 39 -25.27 -44.91 8.69
C HIS A 39 -25.07 -43.40 8.53
N ASN A 40 -26.14 -42.67 8.18
CA ASN A 40 -26.11 -41.21 8.06
C ASN A 40 -25.78 -40.56 9.40
N GLN A 41 -26.43 -41.00 10.48
CA GLN A 41 -26.26 -40.43 11.81
C GLN A 41 -24.83 -40.61 12.34
N GLU A 42 -24.23 -41.81 12.19
CA GLU A 42 -22.84 -42.08 12.59
C GLU A 42 -21.85 -41.14 11.86
N ARG A 43 -22.07 -40.91 10.56
CA ARG A 43 -21.22 -40.06 9.72
C ARG A 43 -21.37 -38.58 10.05
N ILE A 44 -22.59 -38.11 10.29
CA ILE A 44 -22.89 -36.72 10.67
C ILE A 44 -22.20 -36.40 12.00
N ILE A 45 -22.34 -37.27 13.01
CA ILE A 45 -21.72 -37.05 14.33
C ILE A 45 -20.19 -37.01 14.23
N ASN A 46 -19.58 -37.90 13.44
CA ASN A 46 -18.13 -37.91 13.23
C ASN A 46 -17.65 -36.61 12.59
N LYS A 47 -18.26 -36.21 11.46
CA LYS A 47 -17.93 -34.94 10.77
C LYS A 47 -18.13 -33.73 11.67
N LEU A 48 -19.22 -33.69 12.44
CA LEU A 48 -19.51 -32.59 13.35
C LEU A 48 -18.48 -32.50 14.49
N SER A 49 -18.09 -33.64 15.07
CA SER A 49 -17.02 -33.71 16.07
C SER A 49 -15.69 -33.18 15.51
N LYS A 50 -15.33 -33.57 14.28
CA LYS A 50 -14.12 -33.07 13.60
C LYS A 50 -14.17 -31.56 13.35
N LYS A 51 -15.33 -31.01 12.96
CA LYS A 51 -15.49 -29.57 12.73
C LYS A 51 -15.42 -28.76 14.02
N VAL A 52 -15.95 -29.26 15.13
CA VAL A 52 -15.83 -28.61 16.44
C VAL A 52 -14.37 -28.65 16.94
N GLU A 53 -13.67 -29.76 16.74
CA GLU A 53 -12.23 -29.87 17.05
C GLU A 53 -11.39 -28.84 16.27
N GLU A 54 -11.66 -28.68 14.97
CA GLU A 54 -11.04 -27.66 14.11
C GLU A 54 -11.32 -26.23 14.61
N ALA A 55 -12.59 -25.91 14.88
CA ALA A 55 -12.98 -24.60 15.38
C ALA A 55 -12.33 -24.28 16.73
N GLY A 56 -12.24 -25.27 17.63
CA GLY A 56 -11.58 -25.13 18.93
C GLY A 56 -10.08 -24.83 18.79
N TYR A 57 -9.41 -25.47 17.83
CA TYR A 57 -8.00 -25.20 17.54
C TYR A 57 -7.78 -23.77 16.99
N VAL A 58 -8.60 -23.33 16.04
CA VAL A 58 -8.53 -21.95 15.49
C VAL A 58 -8.80 -20.90 16.58
N SER A 59 -9.77 -21.16 17.46
CA SER A 59 -10.04 -20.30 18.62
C SER A 59 -8.84 -20.22 19.58
N GLY A 60 -8.08 -21.30 19.73
CA GLY A 60 -6.79 -21.30 20.44
C GLY A 60 -5.77 -20.35 19.81
N LEU A 61 -5.57 -20.44 18.50
CA LEU A 61 -4.63 -19.57 17.77
C LEU A 61 -5.02 -18.08 17.85
N LEU A 62 -6.33 -17.79 17.81
CA LEU A 62 -6.83 -16.43 18.02
C LEU A 62 -6.50 -15.91 19.42
N THR A 63 -6.57 -16.77 20.45
CA THR A 63 -6.19 -16.40 21.82
C THR A 63 -4.72 -15.99 21.90
N ASP A 64 -3.83 -16.77 21.28
CA ASP A 64 -2.39 -16.47 21.25
C ASP A 64 -2.14 -15.13 20.53
N THR A 65 -2.81 -14.91 19.39
CA THR A 65 -2.69 -13.66 18.61
C THR A 65 -3.18 -12.44 19.38
N ILE A 66 -4.28 -12.55 20.12
CA ILE A 66 -4.84 -11.49 20.97
C ILE A 66 -3.91 -11.15 22.15
N THR A 67 -3.15 -12.13 22.64
CA THR A 67 -2.13 -11.90 23.68
C THR A 67 -0.95 -11.10 23.13
N ASP A 68 -0.52 -11.39 21.89
CA ASP A 68 0.56 -10.64 21.22
C ASP A 68 0.14 -9.19 20.92
N ILE A 69 -1.01 -9.02 20.25
CA ILE A 69 -2.06 -8.06 20.63
C ILE A 69 -1.76 -7.09 21.79
N GLU A 70 -2.33 -7.46 22.93
CA GLU A 70 -2.19 -6.81 24.25
C GLU A 70 -0.77 -6.32 24.52
N LYS A 71 0.23 -7.18 24.34
CA LYS A 71 1.64 -6.84 24.59
C LYS A 71 2.13 -5.68 23.73
N TYR A 72 1.78 -5.63 22.45
CA TYR A 72 2.18 -4.52 21.57
C TYR A 72 1.52 -3.20 21.95
N VAL A 73 0.26 -3.25 22.39
CA VAL A 73 -0.47 -2.05 22.85
C VAL A 73 0.16 -1.50 24.12
N GLU A 74 0.49 -2.35 25.07
CA GLU A 74 1.15 -1.96 26.32
C GLU A 74 2.53 -1.34 26.07
N LEU A 75 3.33 -1.93 25.16
CA LEU A 75 4.62 -1.37 24.74
C LEU A 75 4.47 0.02 24.10
N GLN A 76 3.44 0.22 23.27
CA GLN A 76 3.16 1.50 22.64
C GLN A 76 2.68 2.55 23.66
N MET A 77 1.79 2.21 24.58
CA MET A 77 1.36 3.11 25.66
C MET A 77 2.53 3.59 26.52
N ASN A 78 3.42 2.68 26.91
CA ASN A 78 4.64 3.03 27.63
C ASN A 78 5.57 3.96 26.83
N SER A 79 5.62 3.77 25.50
CA SER A 79 6.42 4.63 24.61
C SER A 79 5.81 6.03 24.48
N VAL A 80 4.49 6.15 24.39
CA VAL A 80 3.78 7.44 24.41
C VAL A 80 4.02 8.18 25.73
N GLY A 81 3.98 7.48 26.86
CA GLY A 81 4.30 8.06 28.17
C GLY A 81 5.69 8.71 28.21
N LYS A 82 6.71 8.03 27.69
CA LYS A 82 8.07 8.59 27.60
C LYS A 82 8.16 9.85 26.74
N VAL A 83 7.38 9.91 25.65
CA VAL A 83 7.35 11.12 24.79
C VAL A 83 6.73 12.29 25.55
N VAL A 84 5.67 12.06 26.34
CA VAL A 84 5.04 13.10 27.17
C VAL A 84 6.01 13.64 28.23
N ASP A 85 6.77 12.76 28.88
CA ASP A 85 7.80 13.16 29.85
C ASP A 85 8.88 14.03 29.19
N GLU A 86 9.33 13.66 27.99
CA GLU A 86 10.35 14.41 27.25
C GLU A 86 9.86 15.79 26.81
N ILE A 87 8.60 15.92 26.38
CA ILE A 87 8.01 17.22 26.04
C ILE A 87 7.98 18.15 27.27
N SER A 88 7.67 17.60 28.44
CA SER A 88 7.65 18.40 29.68
C SER A 88 9.03 18.98 30.00
N ASN A 89 10.10 18.21 29.77
CA ASN A 89 11.48 18.70 29.89
C ASN A 89 11.79 19.80 28.86
N TYR A 90 11.33 19.64 27.61
CA TYR A 90 11.52 20.65 26.56
C TYR A 90 10.82 21.97 26.87
N SER A 91 9.61 21.94 27.43
CA SER A 91 8.89 23.14 27.83
C SER A 91 9.64 23.91 28.92
N ALA A 92 10.19 23.23 29.92
CA ALA A 92 11.02 23.86 30.95
C ALA A 92 12.28 24.52 30.36
N LEU A 93 12.92 23.85 29.39
CA LEU A 93 14.10 24.36 28.69
C LEU A 93 13.76 25.60 27.84
N ALA A 94 12.59 25.62 27.19
CA ALA A 94 12.13 26.78 26.43
C ALA A 94 11.92 28.01 27.33
N GLU A 95 11.32 27.84 28.51
CA GLU A 95 11.16 28.90 29.50
C GLU A 95 12.52 29.45 29.98
N GLU A 96 13.49 28.56 30.23
CA GLU A 96 14.86 28.95 30.62
C GLU A 96 15.53 29.80 29.54
N VAL A 97 15.42 29.40 28.27
CA VAL A 97 16.01 30.17 27.16
C VAL A 97 15.30 31.52 26.98
N PHE A 98 13.97 31.58 27.12
CA PHE A 98 13.23 32.85 27.11
C PHE A 98 13.72 33.83 28.19
N ALA A 99 13.91 33.33 29.42
CA ALA A 99 14.45 34.15 30.51
C ALA A 99 15.88 34.66 30.20
N GLY A 100 16.71 33.82 29.58
CA GLY A 100 18.06 34.19 29.14
C GLY A 100 18.07 35.30 28.07
N ILE A 101 17.13 35.25 27.12
CA ILE A 101 16.96 36.25 26.06
C ILE A 101 16.57 37.61 26.62
N GLU A 102 15.61 37.65 27.55
CA GLU A 102 15.15 38.91 28.14
C GLU A 102 16.30 39.62 28.88
N ASN A 103 17.09 38.85 29.62
CA ASN A 103 18.28 39.37 30.28
C ASN A 103 19.33 39.89 29.27
N LEU A 104 19.57 39.16 28.18
CA LEU A 104 20.53 39.55 27.14
C LEU A 104 20.09 40.84 26.41
N LYS A 105 18.79 41.00 26.17
CA LYS A 105 18.22 42.23 25.61
C LYS A 105 18.46 43.42 26.54
N GLN A 106 18.20 43.26 27.84
CA GLN A 106 18.44 44.32 28.83
C GLN A 106 19.93 44.74 28.87
N VAL A 107 20.85 43.77 28.85
CA VAL A 107 22.30 44.04 28.82
C VAL A 107 22.72 44.75 27.52
N SER A 108 22.18 44.33 26.39
CA SER A 108 22.46 44.93 25.08
C SER A 108 21.98 46.37 25.01
N ASP A 109 20.76 46.67 25.47
CA ASP A 109 20.22 48.03 25.51
C ASP A 109 21.03 48.95 26.43
N HIS A 110 21.45 48.44 27.59
CA HIS A 110 22.32 49.18 28.50
C HIS A 110 23.69 49.48 27.87
N THR A 111 24.30 48.49 27.22
CA THR A 111 25.60 48.64 26.56
C THR A 111 25.52 49.60 25.37
N MET A 112 24.44 49.55 24.59
CA MET A 112 24.17 50.48 23.48
C MET A 112 24.09 51.92 23.98
N SER A 113 23.40 52.12 25.12
CA SER A 113 23.30 53.43 25.75
C SER A 113 24.67 53.98 26.15
N ILE A 114 25.49 53.16 26.82
CA ILE A 114 26.85 53.54 27.23
C ILE A 114 27.74 53.83 26.02
N ALA A 115 27.69 53.00 24.98
CA ALA A 115 28.49 53.19 23.77
C ALA A 115 28.13 54.50 23.05
N LYS A 116 26.84 54.83 22.96
CA LYS A 116 26.36 56.11 22.39
C LYS A 116 26.79 57.31 23.23
N GLN A 117 26.73 57.20 24.56
CA GLN A 117 27.23 58.26 25.45
C GLN A 117 28.73 58.46 25.29
N GLY A 118 29.50 57.37 25.20
CA GLY A 118 30.94 57.39 24.95
C GLY A 118 31.30 58.04 23.62
N SER A 119 30.63 57.63 22.54
CA SER A 119 30.73 58.26 21.21
C SER A 119 30.48 59.78 21.28
N GLY A 120 29.39 60.21 21.91
CA GLY A 120 29.09 61.64 22.08
C GLY A 120 30.16 62.43 22.85
N ALA A 121 30.76 61.83 23.88
CA ALA A 121 31.84 62.45 24.64
C ALA A 121 33.13 62.59 23.81
N VAL A 122 33.44 61.60 22.97
CA VAL A 122 34.58 61.66 22.04
C VAL A 122 34.35 62.70 20.95
N GLU A 123 33.12 62.84 20.44
CA GLU A 123 32.77 63.88 19.45
C GLU A 123 33.01 65.27 20.03
N SER A 124 32.56 65.50 21.26
CA SER A 124 32.79 66.76 21.97
C SER A 124 34.29 67.05 22.14
N SER A 125 35.10 66.00 22.40
CA SER A 125 36.56 66.12 22.52
C SER A 125 37.22 66.45 21.18
N ARG A 126 36.74 65.86 20.08
CA ARG A 126 37.19 66.17 18.72
C ARG A 126 36.89 67.62 18.33
N GLU A 127 35.69 68.09 18.67
CA GLU A 127 35.28 69.48 18.41
C GLU A 127 36.14 70.46 19.23
N ALA A 128 36.44 70.15 20.49
CA ALA A 128 37.37 70.93 21.31
C ALA A 128 38.79 70.96 20.72
N MET A 129 39.33 69.83 20.23
CA MET A 129 40.64 69.81 19.56
C MET A 129 40.67 70.68 18.30
N LYS A 130 39.60 70.68 17.52
CA LYS A 130 39.46 71.54 16.34
C LYS A 130 39.42 73.03 16.70
N GLN A 131 38.77 73.39 17.81
CA GLN A 131 38.80 74.76 18.33
C GLN A 131 40.22 75.16 18.78
N ILE A 132 40.95 74.26 19.44
CA ILE A 132 42.35 74.49 19.81
C ILE A 132 43.22 74.67 18.56
N GLU A 133 43.06 73.82 17.53
CA GLU A 133 43.79 73.96 16.25
C GLU A 133 43.61 75.35 15.64
N ASN A 134 42.36 75.81 15.53
CA ASN A 134 42.04 77.15 15.01
C ASN A 134 42.66 78.27 15.86
N SER A 135 42.62 78.15 17.19
CA SER A 135 43.19 79.14 18.11
C SER A 135 44.72 79.21 18.02
N VAL A 136 45.37 78.05 17.90
CA VAL A 136 46.83 77.96 17.76
C VAL A 136 47.29 78.50 16.40
N GLU A 137 46.55 78.24 15.32
CA GLU A 137 46.85 78.82 14.00
C GLU A 137 46.69 80.35 14.00
N GLY A 138 45.65 80.88 14.65
CA GLY A 138 45.50 82.33 14.85
C GLY A 138 46.64 82.93 15.67
N THR A 139 47.14 82.21 16.69
CA THR A 139 48.32 82.63 17.48
C THR A 139 49.57 82.68 16.62
N LYS A 140 49.76 81.70 15.73
CA LYS A 140 50.88 81.66 14.78
C LYS A 140 50.88 82.88 13.86
N GLU A 141 49.72 83.26 13.34
CA GLU A 141 49.57 84.44 12.48
C GLU A 141 49.90 85.74 13.23
N ALA A 142 49.45 85.88 14.48
CA ALA A 142 49.76 87.02 15.34
C ALA A 142 51.28 87.13 15.63
N ILE A 143 51.94 86.00 15.94
CA ILE A 143 53.39 85.97 16.20
C ILE A 143 54.20 86.25 14.94
N ASN A 144 53.78 85.75 13.77
CA ASN A 144 54.41 86.10 12.49
C ASN A 144 54.29 87.61 12.21
N THR A 145 53.14 88.21 12.52
CA THR A 145 52.96 89.67 12.40
C THR A 145 53.90 90.41 13.35
N LEU A 146 54.05 89.92 14.59
CA LEU A 146 55.00 90.49 15.56
C LEU A 146 56.45 90.40 15.07
N SER A 147 56.83 89.27 14.44
CA SER A 147 58.16 89.09 13.83
C SER A 147 58.43 90.14 12.75
N LEU A 148 57.46 90.38 11.86
CA LEU A 148 57.57 91.43 10.84
C LEU A 148 57.71 92.83 11.46
N LYS A 149 56.94 93.14 12.51
CA LYS A 149 57.03 94.43 13.21
C LYS A 149 58.37 94.62 13.92
N ALA A 150 58.90 93.58 14.57
CA ALA A 150 60.21 93.60 15.21
C ALA A 150 61.33 93.81 14.17
N GLY A 151 61.21 93.17 12.99
CA GLY A 151 62.09 93.41 11.85
C GLY A 151 62.07 94.88 11.39
N ASN A 152 60.88 95.47 11.22
CA ASN A 152 60.74 96.88 10.85
C ASN A 152 61.35 97.83 11.89
N ILE A 153 61.26 97.52 13.19
CA ILE A 153 61.90 98.33 14.24
C ILE A 153 63.42 98.25 14.11
N ASN A 154 63.97 97.05 13.86
CA ASN A 154 65.40 96.88 13.64
C ASN A 154 65.90 97.72 12.45
N ASP A 155 65.12 97.79 11.37
CA ASP A 155 65.43 98.64 10.22
C ASP A 155 65.34 100.14 10.56
N MET A 156 64.35 100.56 11.33
CA MET A 156 64.24 101.95 11.80
C MET A 156 65.43 102.33 12.69
N LEU A 157 65.87 101.47 13.60
CA LEU A 157 67.00 101.72 14.49
C LEU A 157 68.30 101.97 13.70
N LYS A 158 68.47 101.32 12.55
CA LYS A 158 69.60 101.58 11.64
C LYS A 158 69.59 103.02 11.14
N VAL A 159 68.42 103.50 10.69
CA VAL A 159 68.25 104.89 10.23
C VAL A 159 68.45 105.89 11.37
N VAL A 160 67.90 105.62 12.56
CA VAL A 160 68.06 106.51 13.72
C VAL A 160 69.52 106.56 14.17
N ARG A 161 70.27 105.47 14.05
CA ARG A 161 71.71 105.45 14.32
C ARG A 161 72.47 106.36 13.36
N ASP A 162 72.18 106.24 12.06
CA ASP A 162 72.81 107.08 11.03
C ASP A 162 72.55 108.58 11.29
N ILE A 163 71.34 108.92 11.78
CA ILE A 163 70.99 110.29 12.22
C ILE A 163 71.79 110.69 13.47
N ALA A 164 71.89 109.84 14.48
CA ALA A 164 72.63 110.13 15.71
C ALA A 164 74.13 110.33 15.43
N ASP A 165 74.72 109.50 14.57
CA ASP A 165 76.11 109.65 14.12
C ASP A 165 76.33 110.96 13.35
N SER A 166 75.39 111.30 12.44
CA SER A 166 75.41 112.58 11.72
C SER A 166 75.24 113.78 12.65
N THR A 167 74.38 113.67 13.66
CA THR A 167 74.15 114.73 14.67
C THR A 167 75.36 114.92 15.57
N ASN A 168 76.03 113.82 15.95
CA ASN A 168 77.31 113.85 16.66
C ASN A 168 78.39 114.58 15.84
N LEU A 169 78.51 114.29 14.54
CA LEU A 169 79.41 114.99 13.62
C LEU A 169 79.07 116.49 13.47
N LEU A 170 77.81 116.84 13.28
CA LEU A 170 77.34 118.23 13.18
C LEU A 170 77.61 119.01 14.47
N SER A 171 77.38 118.39 15.63
CA SER A 171 77.65 118.99 16.93
C SER A 171 79.15 119.21 17.18
N LEU A 172 80.00 118.32 16.67
CA LEU A 172 81.46 118.48 16.70
C LEU A 172 81.89 119.68 15.86
N ASN A 173 81.35 119.80 14.65
CA ASN A 173 81.61 120.96 13.77
C ASN A 173 81.09 122.27 14.39
N ALA A 174 79.91 122.26 15.00
CA ALA A 174 79.34 123.42 15.69
C ALA A 174 80.16 123.82 16.94
N ALA A 175 80.71 122.86 17.68
CA ALA A 175 81.59 123.13 18.83
C ALA A 175 82.92 123.75 18.38
N ILE A 176 83.46 123.33 17.24
CA ILE A 176 84.67 123.93 16.63
C ILE A 176 84.40 125.38 16.22
N GLU A 177 83.26 125.67 15.59
CA GLU A 177 82.95 127.02 15.11
C GLU A 177 82.53 127.98 16.25
N ALA A 178 81.91 127.45 17.31
CA ALA A 178 81.65 128.19 18.55
C ALA A 178 82.96 128.58 19.28
N ALA A 179 84.00 127.74 19.22
CA ALA A 179 85.32 128.07 19.75
C ALA A 179 86.04 129.17 18.94
N ARG A 180 85.76 129.28 17.64
CA ARG A 180 86.27 130.33 16.74
C ARG A 180 85.66 131.71 16.98
N ALA A 181 84.41 131.79 17.43
CA ALA A 181 83.66 133.03 17.62
C ALA A 181 84.03 133.83 18.90
N GLY A 182 85.01 133.38 19.68
CA GLY A 182 85.51 134.12 20.86
C GLY A 182 84.43 134.37 21.93
N GLU A 183 84.43 135.54 22.58
CA GLU A 183 83.47 135.85 23.66
C GLU A 183 82.00 135.78 23.21
N ALA A 184 81.69 136.00 21.93
CA ALA A 184 80.33 135.89 21.39
C ALA A 184 79.83 134.44 21.23
N GLY A 185 80.73 133.45 21.21
CA GLY A 185 80.42 132.03 20.98
C GLY A 185 80.20 131.18 22.23
N LYS A 186 80.46 131.70 23.44
CA LYS A 186 80.39 130.95 24.70
C LYS A 186 79.03 130.27 24.93
N GLY A 187 77.92 130.93 24.58
CA GLY A 187 76.58 130.34 24.68
C GLY A 187 76.34 129.18 23.71
N PHE A 188 76.87 129.26 22.48
CA PHE A 188 76.71 128.23 21.45
C PHE A 188 77.57 126.99 21.69
N SER A 189 78.77 127.14 22.28
CA SER A 189 79.64 126.00 22.61
C SER A 189 79.01 125.06 23.64
N VAL A 190 78.25 125.61 24.59
CA VAL A 190 77.51 124.82 25.59
C VAL A 190 76.41 124.00 24.90
N VAL A 191 75.67 124.60 23.98
CA VAL A 191 74.62 123.89 23.22
C VAL A 191 75.23 122.81 22.33
N ALA A 192 76.35 123.07 21.65
CA ALA A 192 76.99 122.07 20.78
C ALA A 192 77.57 120.88 21.57
N GLN A 193 78.18 121.10 22.74
CA GLN A 193 78.59 120.02 23.63
C GLN A 193 77.39 119.23 24.15
N GLU A 194 76.28 119.90 24.46
CA GLU A 194 75.07 119.22 24.93
C GLU A 194 74.41 118.39 23.83
N VAL A 195 74.35 118.88 22.58
CA VAL A 195 73.88 118.11 21.42
C VAL A 195 74.78 116.91 21.12
N LYS A 196 76.10 117.05 21.25
CA LYS A 196 77.06 115.94 21.12
C LYS A 196 76.80 114.85 22.14
N LYS A 197 76.62 115.26 23.39
CA LYS A 197 76.31 114.35 24.51
C LYS A 197 74.98 113.64 24.28
N LEU A 198 73.97 114.38 23.79
CA LEU A 198 72.65 113.82 23.44
C LEU A 198 72.73 112.81 22.29
N ALA A 199 73.56 113.07 21.29
CA ALA A 199 73.78 112.17 20.14
C ALA A 199 74.53 110.89 20.54
N LEU A 200 75.58 110.99 21.36
CA LEU A 200 76.27 109.82 21.93
C LEU A 200 75.34 108.99 22.83
N HIS A 201 74.55 109.65 23.68
CA HIS A 201 73.54 108.98 24.51
C HIS A 201 72.44 108.31 23.66
N SER A 202 72.13 108.87 22.48
CA SER A 202 71.20 108.27 21.52
C SER A 202 71.79 107.01 20.88
N VAL A 203 73.08 106.97 20.56
CA VAL A 203 73.76 105.77 20.05
C VAL A 203 73.76 104.64 21.09
N GLU A 204 74.08 104.94 22.35
CA GLU A 204 74.01 103.97 23.46
C GLU A 204 72.57 103.44 23.65
N SER A 205 71.57 104.33 23.60
CA SER A 205 70.16 103.93 23.69
C SER A 205 69.73 103.04 22.51
N ILE A 206 70.20 103.32 21.29
CA ILE A 206 69.91 102.51 20.10
C ILE A 206 70.53 101.13 20.21
N GLU A 207 71.76 101.01 20.74
CA GLU A 207 72.39 99.70 20.98
C GLU A 207 71.62 98.87 21.98
N TYR A 208 71.14 99.49 23.06
CA TYR A 208 70.29 98.84 24.04
C TYR A 208 68.95 98.35 23.42
N ILE A 209 68.29 99.20 22.61
CA ILE A 209 67.05 98.80 21.93
C ILE A 209 67.32 97.70 20.89
N ARG A 210 68.44 97.77 20.16
CA ARG A 210 68.84 96.73 19.19
C ARG A 210 69.05 95.37 19.86
N GLN A 211 69.73 95.34 21.01
CA GLN A 211 69.88 94.12 21.81
C GLN A 211 68.53 93.57 22.29
N THR A 212 67.64 94.46 22.75
CA THR A 212 66.27 94.08 23.15
C THR A 212 65.47 93.49 21.98
N ILE A 213 65.58 94.05 20.77
CA ILE A 213 64.92 93.54 19.55
C ILE A 213 65.51 92.20 19.12
N TYR A 214 66.81 91.99 19.29
CA TYR A 214 67.44 90.68 19.06
C TYR A 214 66.86 89.61 19.98
N GLU A 215 66.74 89.90 21.28
CA GLU A 215 66.12 89.00 22.27
C GLU A 215 64.63 88.75 21.98
N ILE A 216 63.89 89.77 21.52
CA ILE A 216 62.50 89.60 21.07
C ILE A 216 62.42 88.65 19.87
N ASN A 217 63.29 88.80 18.88
CA ASN A 217 63.31 87.92 17.70
C ASN A 217 63.69 86.47 18.04
N ASP A 218 64.66 86.26 18.93
CA ASP A 218 65.01 84.93 19.43
C ASP A 218 63.84 84.27 20.16
N ASN A 219 63.14 85.03 21.02
CA ASN A 219 61.94 84.54 21.71
C ASN A 219 60.77 84.26 20.74
N ILE A 220 60.60 85.06 19.68
CA ILE A 220 59.61 84.81 18.62
C ILE A 220 59.91 83.49 17.91
N ALA A 221 61.18 83.23 17.54
CA ALA A 221 61.58 81.99 16.88
C ALA A 221 61.28 80.75 17.75
N LYS A 222 61.64 80.79 19.03
CA LYS A 222 61.30 79.75 20.01
C LYS A 222 59.79 79.57 20.18
N THR A 223 59.03 80.66 20.14
CA THR A 223 57.57 80.63 20.23
C THR A 223 56.94 79.95 19.01
N ILE A 224 57.44 80.23 17.80
CA ILE A 224 56.99 79.58 16.56
C ILE A 224 57.28 78.06 16.60
N GLU A 225 58.45 77.66 17.09
CA GLU A 225 58.80 76.24 17.26
C GLU A 225 57.84 75.54 18.24
N SER A 226 57.54 76.17 19.38
CA SER A 226 56.56 75.66 20.33
C SER A 226 55.16 75.57 19.73
N ILE A 227 54.73 76.55 18.94
CA ILE A 227 53.42 76.56 18.26
C ILE A 227 53.33 75.38 17.28
N ASN A 228 54.36 75.15 16.46
CA ASN A 228 54.37 74.04 15.51
C ASN A 228 54.31 72.68 16.23
N THR A 229 54.99 72.55 17.37
CA THR A 229 54.90 71.37 18.24
C THR A 229 53.48 71.17 18.77
N THR A 230 52.83 72.24 19.24
CA THR A 230 51.44 72.21 19.69
C THR A 230 50.48 71.80 18.57
N ILE A 231 50.62 72.34 17.36
CA ILE A 231 49.80 71.95 16.19
C ILE A 231 49.94 70.43 15.93
N SER A 232 51.17 69.90 15.98
CA SER A 232 51.40 68.47 15.80
C SER A 232 50.71 67.64 16.89
N LYS A 233 50.75 68.09 18.15
CA LYS A 233 50.12 67.40 19.27
C LYS A 233 48.59 67.46 19.23
N VAL A 234 48.01 68.57 18.78
CA VAL A 234 46.57 68.69 18.57
C VAL A 234 46.11 67.74 17.47
N LYS A 235 46.85 67.62 16.35
CA LYS A 235 46.55 66.64 15.29
C LYS A 235 46.63 65.20 15.77
N GLU A 236 47.63 64.87 16.59
CA GLU A 236 47.73 63.56 17.25
C GLU A 236 46.50 63.30 18.14
N GLY A 237 46.08 64.30 18.93
CA GLY A 237 44.87 64.24 19.75
C GLY A 237 43.58 64.03 18.95
N THR A 238 43.42 64.74 17.83
CA THR A 238 42.29 64.57 16.89
C THR A 238 42.27 63.15 16.32
N GLN A 239 43.42 62.63 15.89
CA GLN A 239 43.51 61.26 15.35
C GLN A 239 43.16 60.20 16.41
N ILE A 240 43.59 60.39 17.66
CA ILE A 240 43.23 59.49 18.77
C ILE A 240 41.70 59.53 19.02
N ALA A 241 41.10 60.72 18.98
CA ALA A 241 39.65 60.87 19.11
C ALA A 241 38.91 60.15 17.96
N ASP A 242 39.33 60.32 16.71
CA ASP A 242 38.73 59.64 15.56
C ASP A 242 38.87 58.11 15.64
N ASN A 243 40.03 57.58 16.07
CA ASN A 243 40.22 56.15 16.29
C ASN A 243 39.32 55.60 17.42
N THR A 244 39.14 56.39 18.48
CA THR A 244 38.26 56.04 19.60
C THR A 244 36.79 56.06 19.14
N MET A 245 36.41 57.01 18.29
CA MET A 245 35.09 57.05 17.67
C MET A 245 34.80 55.79 16.86
N GLY A 246 35.72 55.39 15.98
CA GLY A 246 35.57 54.14 15.20
C GLY A 246 35.46 52.89 16.06
N SER A 247 36.07 52.90 17.26
CA SER A 247 35.92 51.81 18.24
C SER A 247 34.50 51.78 18.85
N PHE A 248 33.94 52.94 19.19
CA PHE A 248 32.55 53.03 19.66
C PHE A 248 31.54 52.67 18.57
N ASP A 249 31.77 53.09 17.32
CA ASP A 249 30.93 52.70 16.18
C ASP A 249 30.93 51.19 15.99
N SER A 250 32.10 50.55 16.11
CA SER A 250 32.21 49.07 16.05
C SER A 250 31.46 48.37 17.18
N ILE A 251 31.45 48.94 18.39
CA ILE A 251 30.67 48.43 19.54
C ILE A 251 29.17 48.57 19.27
N ILE A 252 28.72 49.72 18.77
CA ILE A 252 27.33 49.97 18.41
C ILE A 252 26.86 48.96 17.36
N ASP A 253 27.64 48.77 16.28
CA ASP A 253 27.34 47.79 15.23
C ASP A 253 27.27 46.36 15.76
N ALA A 254 28.19 45.97 16.65
CA ALA A 254 28.19 44.64 17.26
C ALA A 254 26.93 44.40 18.12
N ILE A 255 26.50 45.40 18.90
CA ILE A 255 25.29 45.29 19.73
C ILE A 255 24.03 45.28 18.85
N SER A 256 23.97 46.07 17.78
CA SER A 256 22.88 46.02 16.81
C SER A 256 22.72 44.65 16.17
N LYS A 257 23.83 43.99 15.81
CA LYS A 257 23.81 42.59 15.34
C LYS A 257 23.34 41.63 16.44
N ASN A 258 23.78 41.82 17.68
CA ASN A 258 23.35 41.00 18.81
C ASN A 258 21.83 41.09 19.05
N ASN A 259 21.26 42.29 18.96
CA ASN A 259 19.81 42.49 19.06
C ASN A 259 19.05 41.77 17.93
N ALA A 260 19.53 41.84 16.68
CA ALA A 260 18.93 41.12 15.57
C ALA A 260 18.92 39.59 15.77
N ILE A 261 20.05 39.03 16.25
CA ILE A 261 20.16 37.61 16.60
C ILE A 261 19.17 37.25 17.72
N THR A 262 19.03 38.12 18.72
CA THR A 262 18.12 37.91 19.85
C THR A 262 16.66 37.85 19.40
N GLU A 263 16.25 38.72 18.48
CA GLU A 263 14.91 38.68 17.86
C GLU A 263 14.69 37.39 17.06
N GLU A 264 15.69 36.93 16.31
CA GLU A 264 15.63 35.67 15.55
C GLU A 264 15.49 34.45 16.48
N ILE A 265 16.25 34.39 17.58
CA ILE A 265 16.13 33.32 18.58
C ILE A 265 14.74 33.37 19.23
N THR A 266 14.22 34.56 19.56
CA THR A 266 12.88 34.72 20.14
C THR A 266 11.79 34.18 19.21
N ALA A 267 11.86 34.51 17.92
CA ALA A 267 10.93 34.00 16.91
C ALA A 267 11.05 32.47 16.76
N SER A 268 12.28 31.94 16.80
CA SER A 268 12.56 30.51 16.71
C SER A 268 11.98 29.73 17.88
N ILE A 269 12.14 30.22 19.13
CA ILE A 269 11.57 29.57 20.32
C ILE A 269 10.04 29.63 20.30
N SER A 270 9.46 30.78 19.93
CA SER A 270 8.00 30.89 19.78
C SER A 270 7.44 29.84 18.80
N THR A 271 8.11 29.68 17.65
CA THR A 271 7.79 28.63 16.67
C THR A 271 7.96 27.23 17.25
N GLN A 272 9.05 26.99 17.99
CA GLN A 272 9.32 25.70 18.62
C GLN A 272 8.27 25.33 19.68
N THR A 273 7.83 26.28 20.50
CA THR A 273 6.75 26.08 21.48
C THR A 273 5.43 25.72 20.79
N SER A 274 5.06 26.42 19.71
CA SER A 274 3.85 26.06 18.94
C SER A 274 3.95 24.66 18.31
N ASN A 275 5.12 24.27 17.81
CA ASN A 275 5.34 22.91 17.32
C ASN A 275 5.21 21.87 18.44
N LEU A 276 5.71 22.15 19.65
CA LEU A 276 5.56 21.26 20.81
C LEU A 276 4.10 21.08 21.21
N GLU A 277 3.27 22.14 21.17
CA GLU A 277 1.83 22.02 21.42
C GLU A 277 1.15 21.04 20.45
N ASN A 278 1.54 21.03 19.17
CA ASN A 278 1.03 20.07 18.19
C ASN A 278 1.44 18.62 18.52
N VAL A 279 2.66 18.42 19.04
CA VAL A 279 3.12 17.11 19.50
C VAL A 279 2.34 16.66 20.75
N VAL A 280 2.08 17.57 21.71
CA VAL A 280 1.24 17.29 22.89
C VAL A 280 -0.17 16.87 22.46
N PHE A 281 -0.77 17.59 21.52
CA PHE A 281 -2.10 17.23 21.00
C PHE A 281 -2.09 15.84 20.35
N SER A 282 -1.10 15.58 19.48
CA SER A 282 -0.98 14.30 18.77
C SER A 282 -0.74 13.12 19.72
N THR A 283 0.09 13.31 20.75
CA THR A 283 0.38 12.27 21.77
C THR A 283 -0.85 12.00 22.65
N LYS A 284 -1.64 13.03 22.98
CA LYS A 284 -2.91 12.85 23.70
C LYS A 284 -3.93 12.05 22.89
N GLU A 285 -4.10 12.37 21.61
CA GLU A 285 -4.97 11.60 20.70
C GLU A 285 -4.49 10.15 20.57
N MET A 286 -3.17 9.94 20.51
CA MET A 286 -2.57 8.60 20.46
C MET A 286 -2.83 7.81 21.75
N SER A 287 -2.72 8.43 22.92
CA SER A 287 -3.05 7.81 24.22
C SER A 287 -4.52 7.38 24.28
N ILE A 288 -5.44 8.28 23.91
CA ILE A 288 -6.89 7.98 23.85
C ILE A 288 -7.17 6.83 22.87
N THR A 289 -6.48 6.81 21.74
CA THR A 289 -6.62 5.74 20.73
C THR A 289 -6.12 4.39 21.27
N PHE A 290 -4.99 4.36 21.96
CA PHE A 290 -4.48 3.12 22.55
C PHE A 290 -5.32 2.62 23.72
N GLU A 291 -5.88 3.50 24.55
CA GLU A 291 -6.85 3.11 25.60
C GLU A 291 -8.09 2.45 24.99
N LYS A 292 -8.66 3.06 23.93
CA LYS A 292 -9.78 2.47 23.19
C LYS A 292 -9.39 1.12 22.58
N LEU A 293 -8.20 1.02 22.01
CA LEU A 293 -7.71 -0.20 21.40
C LEU A 293 -7.50 -1.30 22.45
N MET A 294 -6.97 -0.98 23.62
CA MET A 294 -6.87 -1.91 24.74
C MET A 294 -8.25 -2.45 25.14
N SER A 295 -9.24 -1.57 25.30
CA SER A 295 -10.62 -1.99 25.61
C SER A 295 -11.22 -2.92 24.54
N VAL A 296 -10.94 -2.68 23.26
CA VAL A 296 -11.33 -3.58 22.16
C VAL A 296 -10.62 -4.92 22.27
N VAL A 297 -9.33 -4.93 22.58
CA VAL A 297 -8.56 -6.17 22.74
C VAL A 297 -9.07 -6.98 23.92
N GLU A 298 -9.30 -6.37 25.09
CA GLU A 298 -9.90 -7.03 26.26
C GLU A 298 -11.27 -7.64 25.95
N THR A 299 -12.14 -6.88 25.28
CA THR A 299 -13.47 -7.36 24.88
C THR A 299 -13.37 -8.52 23.87
N THR A 300 -12.42 -8.44 22.94
CA THR A 300 -12.17 -9.50 21.94
C THR A 300 -11.59 -10.75 22.60
N SER A 301 -10.69 -10.58 23.58
CA SER A 301 -10.13 -11.64 24.41
C SER A 301 -11.24 -12.37 25.17
N PHE A 302 -12.12 -11.63 25.84
CA PHE A 302 -13.29 -12.17 26.53
C PHE A 302 -14.21 -12.96 25.59
N ASN A 303 -14.57 -12.39 24.43
CA ASN A 303 -15.44 -13.04 23.44
C ASN A 303 -14.79 -14.31 22.85
N THR A 304 -13.47 -14.30 22.66
CA THR A 304 -12.72 -15.46 22.18
C THR A 304 -12.69 -16.58 23.22
N GLN A 305 -12.46 -16.26 24.49
CA GLN A 305 -12.54 -17.23 25.59
C GLN A 305 -13.95 -17.80 25.77
N TYR A 306 -14.97 -16.96 25.64
CA TYR A 306 -16.38 -17.39 25.64
C TYR A 306 -16.65 -18.37 24.48
N THR A 307 -16.16 -18.06 23.28
CA THR A 307 -16.28 -18.94 22.11
C THR A 307 -15.57 -20.26 22.32
N LYS A 308 -14.35 -20.24 22.86
CA LYS A 308 -13.57 -21.45 23.21
C LYS A 308 -14.32 -22.33 24.20
N THR A 309 -14.89 -21.73 25.25
CA THR A 309 -15.69 -22.44 26.26
C THR A 309 -16.96 -23.03 25.66
N SER A 310 -17.64 -22.27 24.79
CA SER A 310 -18.84 -22.72 24.09
C SER A 310 -18.54 -23.92 23.18
N LEU A 311 -17.41 -23.91 22.48
CA LEU A 311 -16.96 -25.03 21.64
C LEU A 311 -16.60 -26.27 22.49
N ALA A 312 -15.98 -26.08 23.67
CA ALA A 312 -15.69 -27.18 24.59
C ALA A 312 -16.99 -27.81 25.14
N ASN A 313 -17.97 -26.99 25.53
CA ASN A 313 -19.28 -27.49 25.96
C ASN A 313 -20.01 -28.22 24.82
N LEU A 314 -19.97 -27.66 23.60
CA LEU A 314 -20.55 -28.32 22.43
C LEU A 314 -19.87 -29.66 22.16
N TYR A 315 -18.55 -29.76 22.34
CA TYR A 315 -17.82 -31.01 22.20
C TYR A 315 -18.28 -32.08 23.20
N GLU A 316 -18.49 -31.72 24.47
CA GLU A 316 -19.05 -32.65 25.47
C GLU A 316 -20.49 -33.06 25.12
N VAL A 317 -21.34 -32.12 24.67
CA VAL A 317 -22.70 -32.45 24.18
C VAL A 317 -22.64 -33.41 22.98
N LEU A 318 -21.68 -33.23 22.06
CA LEU A 318 -21.51 -34.14 20.93
C LEU A 318 -21.06 -35.54 21.35
N LYS A 319 -20.25 -35.63 22.41
CA LYS A 319 -19.84 -36.91 22.99
C LYS A 319 -21.01 -37.62 23.67
N ASP A 320 -21.87 -36.90 24.37
CA ASP A 320 -23.11 -37.43 24.93
C ASP A 320 -24.08 -37.86 23.83
N LEU A 321 -24.28 -37.01 22.81
CA LEU A 321 -25.10 -37.32 21.63
C LEU A 321 -24.58 -38.58 20.93
N LYS A 322 -23.26 -38.69 20.74
CA LYS A 322 -22.63 -39.89 20.19
C LYS A 322 -22.94 -41.11 21.04
N THR A 323 -22.78 -41.01 22.37
CA THR A 323 -23.04 -42.13 23.29
C THR A 323 -24.50 -42.59 23.26
N ILE A 324 -25.45 -41.65 23.23
CA ILE A 324 -26.88 -41.95 23.12
C ILE A 324 -27.18 -42.56 21.76
N THR A 325 -26.63 -41.98 20.70
CA THR A 325 -26.80 -42.45 19.33
C THR A 325 -26.29 -43.88 19.19
N ASP A 326 -25.07 -44.16 19.65
CA ASP A 326 -24.48 -45.50 19.63
C ASP A 326 -25.44 -46.50 20.31
N LYS A 327 -25.96 -46.17 21.52
CA LYS A 327 -26.94 -47.02 22.24
C LYS A 327 -28.29 -47.21 21.52
N LEU A 328 -28.82 -46.17 20.88
CA LEU A 328 -30.09 -46.23 20.13
C LEU A 328 -29.93 -47.11 18.88
N LEU A 329 -28.78 -46.99 18.22
CA LEU A 329 -28.50 -47.63 16.95
C LEU A 329 -27.92 -49.04 17.12
N ASP A 330 -27.50 -49.46 18.32
CA ASP A 330 -26.92 -50.79 18.61
C ASP A 330 -27.80 -51.97 18.15
N ASN A 331 -29.13 -51.80 18.13
CA ASN A 331 -30.08 -52.83 17.71
C ASN A 331 -30.47 -52.77 16.22
N ILE A 332 -30.01 -51.75 15.49
CA ILE A 332 -30.26 -51.58 14.06
C ILE A 332 -29.10 -52.25 13.29
N GLY A 333 -29.43 -52.90 12.18
CA GLY A 333 -28.46 -53.54 11.31
C GLY A 333 -27.42 -52.55 10.79
N ASN A 334 -26.29 -53.06 10.30
CA ASN A 334 -25.23 -52.22 9.73
C ASN A 334 -24.89 -52.66 8.30
N LYS A 335 -25.92 -53.11 7.56
CA LYS A 335 -25.75 -53.75 6.23
C LYS A 335 -26.03 -52.80 5.08
N TYR A 336 -26.47 -51.57 5.34
CA TYR A 336 -26.70 -50.60 4.28
C TYR A 336 -25.38 -50.20 3.60
N LYS A 337 -25.38 -50.23 2.27
CA LYS A 337 -24.29 -49.68 1.45
C LYS A 337 -24.87 -48.60 0.56
N SER A 338 -24.50 -47.34 0.81
CA SER A 338 -24.96 -46.23 -0.01
C SER A 338 -24.21 -46.18 -1.34
N ILE A 339 -24.95 -46.25 -2.44
CA ILE A 339 -24.41 -46.14 -3.80
C ILE A 339 -25.08 -44.97 -4.47
N VAL A 340 -24.28 -44.03 -4.99
CA VAL A 340 -24.75 -42.96 -5.88
C VAL A 340 -24.24 -43.21 -7.28
N ARG A 341 -25.11 -43.01 -8.27
CA ARG A 341 -24.84 -43.17 -9.69
C ARG A 341 -25.06 -41.85 -10.41
N THR A 342 -24.13 -41.51 -11.29
CA THR A 342 -24.19 -40.30 -12.10
C THR A 342 -23.44 -40.52 -13.42
N PHE A 343 -23.42 -39.49 -14.26
CA PHE A 343 -22.59 -39.48 -15.46
C PHE A 343 -21.83 -38.17 -15.63
N LEU A 344 -20.74 -38.23 -16.39
CA LEU A 344 -20.02 -37.07 -16.92
C LEU A 344 -20.01 -37.12 -18.45
N GLN A 345 -19.99 -35.95 -19.10
CA GLN A 345 -20.21 -35.83 -20.55
C GLN A 345 -19.04 -36.26 -21.44
N ASP A 346 -17.89 -36.59 -20.85
CA ASP A 346 -16.68 -36.99 -21.57
C ASP A 346 -15.90 -37.99 -20.70
N GLU A 347 -14.91 -38.66 -21.27
CA GLU A 347 -14.01 -39.55 -20.54
C GLU A 347 -12.94 -38.76 -19.76
N VAL A 348 -12.42 -39.35 -18.68
CA VAL A 348 -11.29 -38.76 -17.95
C VAL A 348 -10.02 -38.89 -18.79
N LYS A 349 -9.51 -37.75 -19.27
CA LYS A 349 -8.30 -37.68 -20.12
C LYS A 349 -7.05 -38.14 -19.38
N THR A 350 -6.95 -37.81 -18.11
CA THR A 350 -5.83 -38.19 -17.24
C THR A 350 -6.26 -38.23 -15.79
N TYR A 351 -5.74 -39.20 -15.05
CA TYR A 351 -5.88 -39.31 -13.60
C TYR A 351 -4.67 -38.72 -12.85
N ASP A 352 -3.74 -38.10 -13.57
CA ASP A 352 -2.61 -37.39 -12.98
C ASP A 352 -2.92 -35.90 -12.87
N THR A 353 -2.94 -35.39 -11.64
CA THR A 353 -3.19 -33.97 -11.33
C THR A 353 -2.21 -33.03 -12.03
N LEU A 354 -1.03 -33.53 -12.40
CA LEU A 354 -0.01 -32.78 -13.12
C LEU A 354 -0.44 -32.33 -14.52
N TYR A 355 -1.29 -33.13 -15.17
CA TYR A 355 -1.73 -32.96 -16.57
C TYR A 355 -3.22 -32.69 -16.69
N ALA A 356 -3.95 -32.61 -15.57
CA ALA A 356 -5.37 -32.33 -15.57
C ALA A 356 -5.64 -30.85 -15.79
N TYR A 357 -6.43 -30.53 -16.81
CA TYR A 357 -6.85 -29.16 -17.15
C TYR A 357 -8.28 -29.10 -17.74
N ASP A 358 -8.99 -30.23 -17.75
CA ASP A 358 -10.38 -30.32 -18.20
C ASP A 358 -11.34 -30.51 -17.02
N PHE A 359 -12.61 -30.19 -17.24
CA PHE A 359 -13.64 -30.21 -16.21
C PHE A 359 -13.92 -31.63 -15.66
N VAL A 360 -13.95 -32.65 -16.53
CA VAL A 360 -14.26 -34.04 -16.14
C VAL A 360 -13.15 -34.60 -15.24
N GLY A 361 -11.89 -34.42 -15.65
CA GLY A 361 -10.73 -34.74 -14.83
C GLY A 361 -10.78 -34.00 -13.50
N SER A 362 -11.05 -32.68 -13.51
CA SER A 362 -11.15 -31.86 -12.29
C SER A 362 -12.23 -32.36 -11.33
N GLN A 363 -13.40 -32.77 -11.83
CA GLN A 363 -14.51 -33.29 -11.02
C GLN A 363 -14.15 -34.59 -10.33
N VAL A 364 -13.46 -35.51 -11.01
CA VAL A 364 -13.03 -36.78 -10.40
C VAL A 364 -11.85 -36.56 -9.45
N LEU A 365 -10.82 -35.83 -9.88
CA LEU A 365 -9.58 -35.62 -9.13
C LEU A 365 -9.79 -34.86 -7.82
N SER A 366 -10.65 -33.83 -7.83
CA SER A 366 -11.00 -33.08 -6.62
C SER A 366 -11.69 -33.92 -5.53
N ASN A 367 -12.21 -35.11 -5.89
CA ASN A 367 -12.86 -36.03 -4.95
C ASN A 367 -11.99 -37.23 -4.54
N ILE A 368 -10.81 -37.40 -5.15
CA ILE A 368 -9.86 -38.47 -4.77
C ILE A 368 -8.52 -37.94 -4.24
N HIS A 369 -8.26 -36.65 -4.41
CA HIS A 369 -7.07 -35.99 -3.89
C HIS A 369 -7.42 -34.91 -2.85
N ALA A 370 -6.44 -34.57 -2.00
CA ALA A 370 -6.51 -33.44 -1.08
C ALA A 370 -5.17 -32.68 -1.10
N GLY A 371 -5.24 -31.35 -0.94
CA GLY A 371 -4.07 -30.47 -0.85
C GLY A 371 -3.78 -30.01 0.58
N LEU A 372 -2.80 -29.12 0.74
CA LEU A 372 -2.57 -28.43 2.02
C LEU A 372 -3.85 -27.74 2.50
N LEU A 373 -4.54 -27.07 1.57
CA LEU A 373 -5.81 -26.37 1.79
C LEU A 373 -6.89 -26.96 0.88
N THR A 374 -8.12 -26.54 1.10
CA THR A 374 -9.26 -26.78 0.20
C THR A 374 -10.03 -25.48 0.04
N THR A 375 -10.90 -25.40 -0.96
CA THR A 375 -11.87 -24.30 -1.10
C THR A 375 -13.25 -24.73 -0.64
N GLY A 376 -14.02 -23.82 -0.04
CA GLY A 376 -15.42 -24.02 0.32
C GLY A 376 -16.40 -23.73 -0.82
N TYR A 377 -17.70 -23.82 -0.55
CA TYR A 377 -18.76 -23.62 -1.57
C TYR A 377 -18.93 -22.17 -2.01
N SER A 378 -18.45 -21.23 -1.21
CA SER A 378 -18.31 -19.81 -1.57
C SER A 378 -16.90 -19.47 -2.07
N GLY A 379 -16.01 -20.45 -2.29
CA GLY A 379 -14.66 -20.28 -2.83
C GLY A 379 -13.64 -19.71 -1.85
N GLU A 380 -14.01 -19.58 -0.58
CA GLU A 380 -13.15 -19.25 0.53
C GLU A 380 -12.13 -20.37 0.81
N VAL A 381 -10.95 -19.98 1.28
CA VAL A 381 -9.92 -20.91 1.71
C VAL A 381 -10.37 -21.61 2.99
N SER A 382 -10.17 -22.92 3.05
CA SER A 382 -10.49 -23.76 4.21
C SER A 382 -9.34 -24.73 4.52
N PRO A 383 -9.20 -25.17 5.78
CA PRO A 383 -8.19 -26.17 6.16
C PRO A 383 -8.32 -27.47 5.37
N GLY A 384 -7.22 -27.92 4.77
CA GLY A 384 -7.07 -29.23 4.15
C GLY A 384 -6.25 -30.15 5.06
N ILE A 385 -5.15 -30.70 4.53
CA ILE A 385 -4.16 -31.45 5.32
C ILE A 385 -3.50 -30.53 6.37
N ALA A 386 -3.32 -29.25 6.05
CA ALA A 386 -2.96 -28.23 7.03
C ALA A 386 -4.18 -27.86 7.87
N LYS A 387 -4.05 -27.94 9.20
CA LYS A 387 -5.07 -27.48 10.15
C LYS A 387 -4.98 -25.98 10.45
N SER A 388 -3.81 -25.38 10.23
CA SER A 388 -3.59 -23.94 10.34
C SER A 388 -2.39 -23.49 9.54
N TRP A 389 -2.33 -22.19 9.29
CA TRP A 389 -1.21 -21.52 8.67
C TRP A 389 -1.12 -20.09 9.17
N HIS A 390 0.08 -19.52 9.14
CA HIS A 390 0.31 -18.11 9.45
C HIS A 390 1.34 -17.53 8.49
N LEU A 391 1.27 -16.20 8.34
CA LEU A 391 2.22 -15.42 7.56
C LEU A 391 3.26 -14.85 8.53
N GLU A 392 4.53 -15.04 8.24
CA GLU A 392 5.63 -14.46 9.01
C GLU A 392 5.74 -12.94 8.79
N ASN A 393 6.52 -12.26 9.65
CA ASN A 393 6.70 -10.81 9.61
C ASN A 393 7.30 -10.26 8.31
N ASP A 394 7.90 -11.12 7.47
CA ASP A 394 8.40 -10.74 6.16
C ASP A 394 7.31 -10.57 5.09
N ASN A 395 6.05 -10.92 5.41
CA ASN A 395 4.88 -10.93 4.51
C ASN A 395 5.05 -11.81 3.25
N LEU A 396 6.01 -12.75 3.28
CA LEU A 396 6.35 -13.62 2.16
C LEU A 396 6.34 -15.10 2.55
N THR A 397 6.67 -15.40 3.80
CA THR A 397 6.86 -16.76 4.28
C THR A 397 5.61 -17.26 4.97
N TRP A 398 4.96 -18.25 4.36
CA TRP A 398 3.82 -18.96 4.95
C TRP A 398 4.31 -20.21 5.66
N VAL A 399 3.87 -20.43 6.90
CA VAL A 399 4.14 -21.66 7.64
C VAL A 399 2.84 -22.42 7.81
N PHE A 400 2.81 -23.68 7.37
CA PHE A 400 1.66 -24.57 7.45
C PHE A 400 1.90 -25.64 8.51
N VAL A 401 0.91 -25.84 9.38
CA VAL A 401 0.90 -26.89 10.40
C VAL A 401 -0.04 -28.01 9.95
N LEU A 402 0.52 -29.18 9.69
CA LEU A 402 -0.21 -30.36 9.24
C LEU A 402 -0.96 -31.03 10.38
N ARG A 403 -2.07 -31.69 10.03
CA ARG A 403 -2.77 -32.63 10.93
C ARG A 403 -1.92 -33.87 11.14
N LYS A 404 -1.88 -34.37 12.37
CA LYS A 404 -1.23 -35.66 12.67
C LYS A 404 -2.15 -36.81 12.26
N GLY A 405 -1.59 -37.90 11.74
CA GLY A 405 -2.35 -39.10 11.39
C GLY A 405 -3.19 -38.99 10.11
N VAL A 406 -2.99 -37.97 9.27
CA VAL A 406 -3.56 -37.96 7.92
C VAL A 406 -2.97 -39.12 7.14
N LYS A 407 -3.81 -39.88 6.43
CA LYS A 407 -3.37 -41.05 5.69
C LYS A 407 -3.63 -40.90 4.20
N PHE A 408 -2.70 -41.39 3.40
CA PHE A 408 -2.91 -41.78 2.02
C PHE A 408 -3.89 -42.95 1.93
N HIS A 409 -4.47 -43.18 0.75
CA HIS A 409 -5.42 -44.29 0.52
C HIS A 409 -4.83 -45.69 0.78
N ASN A 410 -3.51 -45.84 0.76
CA ASN A 410 -2.80 -47.06 1.12
C ASN A 410 -2.55 -47.23 2.64
N GLY A 411 -2.96 -46.24 3.46
CA GLY A 411 -2.78 -46.23 4.91
C GLY A 411 -1.50 -45.57 5.41
N ARG A 412 -0.55 -45.21 4.53
CA ARG A 412 0.68 -44.49 4.93
C ARG A 412 0.33 -43.09 5.43
N GLU A 413 1.00 -42.65 6.49
CA GLU A 413 0.84 -41.28 7.00
C GLU A 413 1.42 -40.23 6.02
N VAL A 414 0.71 -39.12 5.86
CA VAL A 414 1.14 -37.93 5.11
C VAL A 414 2.06 -37.07 6.00
N THR A 415 3.15 -36.59 5.43
CA THR A 415 4.15 -35.75 6.11
C THR A 415 4.49 -34.50 5.30
N ALA A 416 5.22 -33.56 5.90
CA ALA A 416 5.72 -32.37 5.21
C ALA A 416 6.64 -32.69 4.02
N GLU A 417 7.34 -33.82 4.04
CA GLU A 417 8.17 -34.27 2.91
C GLU A 417 7.33 -34.63 1.68
N ASP A 418 6.13 -35.19 1.89
CA ASP A 418 5.20 -35.50 0.79
C ASP A 418 4.67 -34.23 0.14
N VAL A 419 4.48 -33.18 0.94
CA VAL A 419 4.10 -31.85 0.43
C VAL A 419 5.22 -31.27 -0.42
N LYS A 420 6.46 -31.28 0.10
CA LYS A 420 7.63 -30.80 -0.65
C LYS A 420 7.75 -31.53 -1.98
N TYR A 421 7.74 -32.86 -1.95
CA TYR A 421 7.80 -33.68 -3.15
C TYR A 421 6.69 -33.34 -4.16
N SER A 422 5.44 -33.25 -3.72
CA SER A 422 4.31 -33.01 -4.62
C SER A 422 4.40 -31.66 -5.33
N TYR A 423 4.89 -30.63 -4.62
CA TYR A 423 5.03 -29.29 -5.20
C TYR A 423 6.25 -29.19 -6.11
N GLU A 424 7.36 -29.82 -5.74
CA GLU A 424 8.53 -29.91 -6.63
C GLU A 424 8.20 -30.71 -7.89
N ARG A 425 7.40 -31.77 -7.80
CA ARG A 425 6.93 -32.52 -8.99
C ARG A 425 6.17 -31.63 -9.99
N ILE A 426 5.39 -30.66 -9.51
CA ILE A 426 4.67 -29.70 -10.37
C ILE A 426 5.66 -28.75 -11.07
N LEU A 427 6.72 -28.37 -10.38
CA LEU A 427 7.74 -27.44 -10.86
C LEU A 427 8.86 -28.13 -11.67
N ASP A 428 8.99 -29.45 -11.60
CA ASP A 428 10.11 -30.16 -12.19
C ASP A 428 10.04 -30.12 -13.74
N PRO A 429 11.11 -29.59 -14.40
CA PRO A 429 11.12 -29.44 -15.86
C PRO A 429 11.05 -30.76 -16.63
N GLN A 430 11.38 -31.89 -16.00
CA GLN A 430 11.25 -33.21 -16.61
C GLN A 430 9.83 -33.48 -17.08
N TYR A 431 8.83 -33.05 -16.31
CA TYR A 431 7.43 -33.38 -16.58
C TYR A 431 6.72 -32.38 -17.48
N LYS A 432 7.31 -31.20 -17.71
CA LYS A 432 6.72 -30.11 -18.51
C LYS A 432 5.26 -29.85 -18.13
N SER A 433 4.97 -29.75 -16.83
CA SER A 433 3.60 -29.60 -16.36
C SER A 433 2.94 -28.34 -16.94
N PRO A 434 1.75 -28.44 -17.55
CA PRO A 434 0.97 -27.27 -17.94
C PRO A 434 0.49 -26.45 -16.73
N ASN A 435 0.55 -27.03 -15.53
CA ASN A 435 0.05 -26.43 -14.29
C ASN A 435 1.16 -25.77 -13.45
N SER A 436 2.41 -25.73 -13.93
CA SER A 436 3.55 -25.20 -13.16
C SER A 436 3.41 -23.71 -12.76
N TRP A 437 2.59 -22.96 -13.51
CA TRP A 437 2.25 -21.56 -13.22
C TRP A 437 1.69 -21.34 -11.81
N CYS A 438 1.01 -22.33 -11.23
CA CYS A 438 0.35 -22.17 -9.94
C CYS A 438 1.33 -22.05 -8.77
N LEU A 439 2.56 -22.55 -8.93
CA LEU A 439 3.61 -22.52 -7.91
C LEU A 439 4.83 -21.67 -8.31
N GLN A 440 4.80 -20.99 -9.46
CA GLN A 440 5.92 -20.17 -9.96
C GLN A 440 6.31 -19.01 -9.04
N TYR A 441 5.40 -18.60 -8.15
CA TYR A 441 5.62 -17.52 -7.18
C TYR A 441 6.47 -17.95 -5.98
N ILE A 442 6.76 -19.24 -5.84
CA ILE A 442 7.63 -19.74 -4.77
C ILE A 442 9.07 -19.33 -5.07
N ASP A 443 9.77 -18.85 -4.04
CA ASP A 443 11.17 -18.48 -4.12
C ASP A 443 12.02 -19.67 -4.62
N GLY A 444 12.79 -19.48 -5.70
CA GLY A 444 13.59 -20.55 -6.34
C GLY A 444 12.85 -21.44 -7.35
N ALA A 445 11.54 -21.26 -7.56
CA ALA A 445 10.77 -22.07 -8.49
C ALA A 445 11.26 -21.90 -9.95
N GLU A 446 11.60 -20.68 -10.35
CA GLU A 446 12.11 -20.38 -11.70
C GLU A 446 13.49 -21.01 -11.93
N GLU A 447 14.40 -20.90 -10.96
CA GLU A 447 15.72 -21.51 -11.03
C GLU A 447 15.63 -23.04 -11.10
N PHE A 448 14.71 -23.64 -10.32
CA PHE A 448 14.46 -25.08 -10.37
C PHE A 448 13.89 -25.53 -11.72
N GLN A 449 12.90 -24.80 -12.27
CA GLN A 449 12.35 -25.05 -13.61
C GLN A 449 13.38 -24.92 -14.73
N LYS A 450 14.38 -24.05 -14.57
CA LYS A 450 15.48 -23.91 -15.54
C LYS A 450 16.59 -24.94 -15.35
N GLY A 451 16.48 -25.84 -14.37
CA GLY A 451 17.53 -26.80 -14.00
C GLY A 451 18.78 -26.16 -13.39
N LEU A 452 18.67 -24.91 -12.91
CA LEU A 452 19.75 -24.17 -12.27
C LEU A 452 19.86 -24.47 -10.76
N SER A 453 18.82 -25.08 -10.19
CA SER A 453 18.78 -25.58 -8.81
C SER A 453 18.35 -27.05 -8.80
N LYS A 454 18.68 -27.79 -7.73
CA LYS A 454 18.22 -29.17 -7.51
C LYS A 454 16.84 -29.24 -6.87
N ASP A 455 16.42 -28.17 -6.22
CA ASP A 455 15.18 -28.09 -5.45
C ASP A 455 14.64 -26.65 -5.44
N ALA A 456 13.38 -26.49 -5.04
CA ALA A 456 12.76 -25.16 -4.92
C ALA A 456 13.06 -24.58 -3.52
N ARG A 457 14.04 -23.67 -3.42
CA ARG A 457 14.59 -23.18 -2.13
C ARG A 457 13.54 -22.61 -1.16
N GLY A 458 12.43 -22.09 -1.69
CA GLY A 458 11.31 -21.53 -0.94
C GLY A 458 10.47 -22.59 -0.22
N ILE A 459 10.58 -23.87 -0.59
CA ILE A 459 9.86 -24.99 0.03
C ILE A 459 10.78 -25.68 1.04
N LYS A 460 10.53 -25.43 2.33
CA LYS A 460 11.36 -25.94 3.43
C LYS A 460 10.54 -26.76 4.41
N VAL A 461 10.91 -28.02 4.56
CA VAL A 461 10.42 -28.87 5.64
C VAL A 461 11.05 -28.40 6.94
N LEU A 462 10.22 -27.95 7.88
CA LEU A 462 10.68 -27.52 9.21
C LEU A 462 10.75 -28.73 10.16
N ASP A 463 9.74 -29.60 10.08
CA ASP A 463 9.72 -30.93 10.68
C ASP A 463 8.64 -31.79 10.03
N LYS A 464 8.41 -33.01 10.56
CA LYS A 464 7.44 -33.98 10.05
C LYS A 464 6.04 -33.40 9.77
N TYR A 465 5.58 -32.42 10.55
CA TYR A 465 4.23 -31.84 10.46
C TYR A 465 4.24 -30.33 10.20
N ARG A 466 5.38 -29.73 9.86
CA ARG A 466 5.48 -28.29 9.56
C ARG A 466 6.28 -28.06 8.29
N ILE A 467 5.72 -27.25 7.39
CA ILE A 467 6.37 -26.84 6.15
C ILE A 467 6.28 -25.32 6.01
N SER A 468 7.37 -24.71 5.56
CA SER A 468 7.49 -23.30 5.22
C SER A 468 7.51 -23.16 3.69
N ILE A 469 6.72 -22.22 3.18
CA ILE A 469 6.68 -21.85 1.77
C ILE A 469 6.90 -20.34 1.67
N LYS A 470 8.04 -19.95 1.13
CA LYS A 470 8.40 -18.55 0.88
C LYS A 470 8.06 -18.15 -0.55
N LEU A 471 7.34 -17.04 -0.70
CA LEU A 471 7.01 -16.43 -1.99
C LEU A 471 8.04 -15.37 -2.40
N THR A 472 8.10 -15.06 -3.69
CA THR A 472 8.94 -13.98 -4.25
C THR A 472 8.35 -12.59 -4.05
N ALA A 473 7.04 -12.49 -3.84
CA ALA A 473 6.30 -11.27 -3.55
C ALA A 473 5.06 -11.57 -2.69
N PRO A 474 4.51 -10.58 -1.95
CA PRO A 474 3.31 -10.80 -1.14
C PRO A 474 2.12 -11.15 -2.04
N TYR A 475 1.49 -12.31 -1.80
CA TYR A 475 0.35 -12.76 -2.58
C TYR A 475 -0.59 -13.64 -1.75
N ILE A 476 -1.70 -13.08 -1.29
CA ILE A 476 -2.68 -13.81 -0.48
C ILE A 476 -3.50 -14.81 -1.31
N GLY A 477 -3.69 -14.55 -2.61
CA GLY A 477 -4.32 -15.49 -3.56
C GLY A 477 -3.54 -16.79 -3.75
N PHE A 478 -2.31 -16.87 -3.22
CA PHE A 478 -1.57 -18.12 -3.11
C PHE A 478 -2.36 -19.19 -2.34
N LEU A 479 -3.08 -18.81 -1.28
CA LEU A 479 -3.84 -19.74 -0.45
C LEU A 479 -5.00 -20.41 -1.21
N THR A 480 -5.70 -19.69 -2.08
CA THR A 480 -6.74 -20.29 -2.94
C THR A 480 -6.13 -21.18 -4.02
N THR A 481 -4.95 -20.82 -4.51
CA THR A 481 -4.19 -21.59 -5.52
C THR A 481 -3.75 -22.95 -4.99
N ILE A 482 -3.18 -23.02 -3.77
CA ILE A 482 -2.81 -24.30 -3.15
C ILE A 482 -4.02 -25.08 -2.59
N GLY A 483 -5.20 -24.46 -2.56
CA GLY A 483 -6.47 -25.12 -2.29
C GLY A 483 -7.07 -25.84 -3.51
N HIS A 484 -6.45 -25.71 -4.68
CA HIS A 484 -6.89 -26.35 -5.93
C HIS A 484 -6.39 -27.80 -6.03
N HIS A 485 -7.16 -28.66 -6.69
CA HIS A 485 -6.86 -30.10 -6.80
C HIS A 485 -5.56 -30.42 -7.56
N ILE A 486 -5.06 -29.51 -8.39
CA ILE A 486 -3.75 -29.65 -9.06
C ILE A 486 -2.59 -29.67 -8.06
N CYS A 487 -2.75 -29.02 -6.90
CA CYS A 487 -1.81 -28.98 -5.77
C CYS A 487 -2.03 -30.14 -4.79
N ALA A 488 -2.56 -31.26 -5.28
CA ALA A 488 -2.75 -32.47 -4.50
C ALA A 488 -1.46 -32.99 -3.89
N ILE A 489 -1.54 -33.51 -2.66
CA ILE A 489 -0.43 -34.21 -2.02
C ILE A 489 -0.48 -35.69 -2.43
N LEU A 490 0.64 -36.18 -2.95
CA LEU A 490 0.77 -37.50 -3.55
C LEU A 490 1.83 -38.33 -2.82
N ALA A 491 1.61 -39.64 -2.81
CA ALA A 491 2.58 -40.59 -2.26
C ALA A 491 3.70 -40.85 -3.28
N ARG A 492 4.91 -40.32 -3.01
CA ARG A 492 6.08 -40.44 -3.90
C ARG A 492 6.33 -41.87 -4.36
N GLU A 493 6.33 -42.81 -3.42
CA GLU A 493 6.64 -44.21 -3.67
C GLU A 493 5.63 -44.91 -4.60
N GLU A 494 4.42 -44.37 -4.72
CA GLU A 494 3.42 -44.86 -5.67
C GLU A 494 3.56 -44.18 -7.02
N VAL A 495 3.88 -42.87 -7.05
CA VAL A 495 4.16 -42.14 -8.28
C VAL A 495 5.35 -42.76 -9.02
N ASP A 496 6.40 -43.17 -8.30
CA ASP A 496 7.58 -43.85 -8.86
C ASP A 496 7.22 -45.21 -9.50
N LYS A 497 6.10 -45.82 -9.10
CA LYS A 497 5.55 -47.06 -9.70
C LYS A 497 4.54 -46.78 -10.83
N GLY A 498 4.28 -45.51 -11.16
CA GLY A 498 3.29 -45.09 -12.14
C GLY A 498 1.87 -44.95 -11.60
N ASN A 499 1.66 -45.01 -10.29
CA ASN A 499 0.35 -44.85 -9.65
C ASN A 499 0.21 -43.45 -9.04
N ILE A 500 -0.86 -42.75 -9.38
CA ILE A 500 -1.19 -41.46 -8.75
C ILE A 500 -2.08 -41.74 -7.53
N LEU A 501 -1.46 -41.77 -6.34
CA LEU A 501 -2.15 -42.08 -5.09
C LEU A 501 -2.22 -40.86 -4.17
N GLY A 502 -3.45 -40.46 -3.86
CA GLY A 502 -3.76 -39.31 -3.01
C GLY A 502 -4.31 -39.68 -1.63
N CYS A 503 -4.85 -38.67 -0.96
CA CYS A 503 -5.45 -38.75 0.37
C CYS A 503 -6.81 -38.02 0.45
N GLY A 504 -7.56 -37.98 -0.66
CA GLY A 504 -8.89 -37.37 -0.71
C GLY A 504 -10.00 -38.25 -0.12
N PRO A 505 -11.25 -37.77 -0.13
CA PRO A 505 -12.38 -38.42 0.52
C PRO A 505 -12.78 -39.77 -0.10
N TYR A 506 -12.52 -39.99 -1.39
CA TYR A 506 -12.76 -41.27 -2.06
C TYR A 506 -11.50 -41.86 -2.67
N MET A 507 -11.47 -43.18 -2.82
CA MET A 507 -10.44 -43.95 -3.49
C MET A 507 -10.92 -44.37 -4.87
N LEU A 508 -10.10 -44.22 -5.90
CA LEU A 508 -10.36 -44.82 -7.21
C LEU A 508 -10.17 -46.34 -7.12
N ARG A 509 -11.24 -47.12 -7.34
CA ARG A 509 -11.23 -48.59 -7.21
C ARG A 509 -11.22 -49.31 -8.54
N ASP A 510 -12.06 -48.88 -9.46
CA ASP A 510 -12.12 -49.43 -10.81
C ASP A 510 -12.16 -48.28 -11.81
N LYS A 511 -11.39 -48.43 -12.89
CA LYS A 511 -11.31 -47.46 -13.98
C LYS A 511 -11.42 -48.22 -15.30
N GLN A 512 -12.53 -48.00 -15.98
CA GLN A 512 -12.80 -48.50 -17.32
C GLN A 512 -12.96 -47.29 -18.24
N LYS A 513 -12.95 -47.52 -19.56
CA LYS A 513 -13.11 -46.44 -20.53
C LYS A 513 -14.47 -45.73 -20.40
N THR A 514 -15.51 -46.48 -20.09
CA THR A 514 -16.90 -45.99 -20.05
C THR A 514 -17.43 -45.74 -18.65
N GLN A 515 -16.69 -46.12 -17.60
CA GLN A 515 -17.14 -46.01 -16.22
C GLN A 515 -15.95 -45.95 -15.26
N CYS A 516 -16.08 -45.21 -14.16
CA CYS A 516 -15.22 -45.38 -13.00
C CYS A 516 -16.01 -45.56 -11.71
N THR A 517 -15.38 -46.21 -10.74
CA THR A 517 -15.93 -46.43 -9.40
C THR A 517 -15.03 -45.77 -8.35
N LEU A 518 -15.63 -44.91 -7.54
CA LEU A 518 -15.02 -44.31 -6.36
C LEU A 518 -15.58 -44.99 -5.09
N ALA A 519 -14.72 -45.34 -4.14
CA ALA A 519 -15.12 -45.93 -2.86
C ALA A 519 -14.70 -45.03 -1.69
N ALA A 520 -15.58 -44.83 -0.71
CA ALA A 520 -15.33 -43.95 0.43
C ALA A 520 -14.04 -44.34 1.18
N PHE A 521 -13.22 -43.35 1.46
CA PHE A 521 -12.06 -43.50 2.33
C PHE A 521 -12.48 -43.25 3.78
N LYS A 522 -12.71 -44.33 4.53
CA LYS A 522 -13.22 -44.27 5.91
C LYS A 522 -12.30 -43.51 6.87
N ASP A 523 -10.99 -43.53 6.61
CA ASP A 523 -9.96 -42.86 7.40
C ASP A 523 -9.70 -41.40 6.94
N PHE A 524 -10.57 -40.83 6.09
CA PHE A 524 -10.42 -39.46 5.63
C PHE A 524 -10.45 -38.48 6.80
N PHE A 525 -9.48 -37.56 6.83
CA PHE A 525 -9.29 -36.63 7.94
C PHE A 525 -10.46 -35.64 8.11
N GLY A 526 -11.24 -35.39 7.05
CA GLY A 526 -12.47 -34.59 7.09
C GLY A 526 -13.71 -35.34 7.59
N GLY A 527 -13.55 -36.60 8.02
CA GLY A 527 -14.63 -37.51 8.37
C GLY A 527 -15.07 -38.35 7.16
N SER A 528 -15.48 -39.60 7.39
CA SER A 528 -15.90 -40.51 6.32
C SER A 528 -16.98 -39.85 5.43
N PRO A 529 -16.88 -39.94 4.10
CA PRO A 529 -17.95 -39.53 3.19
C PRO A 529 -19.29 -40.15 3.56
N TYR A 530 -20.41 -39.51 3.22
CA TYR A 530 -21.77 -40.04 3.47
C TYR A 530 -22.18 -41.17 2.53
N VAL A 531 -21.62 -41.22 1.32
CA VAL A 531 -21.87 -42.28 0.33
C VAL A 531 -20.71 -43.26 0.28
N ASP A 532 -20.97 -44.58 0.32
CA ASP A 532 -19.90 -45.60 0.28
C ASP A 532 -19.27 -45.77 -1.10
N LYS A 533 -20.09 -45.66 -2.15
CA LYS A 533 -19.66 -45.90 -3.53
C LYS A 533 -20.28 -44.89 -4.47
N ILE A 534 -19.48 -44.32 -5.35
CA ILE A 534 -19.95 -43.50 -6.46
C ILE A 534 -19.57 -44.18 -7.76
N ILE A 535 -20.56 -44.39 -8.61
CA ILE A 535 -20.41 -44.96 -9.94
C ILE A 535 -20.64 -43.83 -10.94
N ILE A 536 -19.66 -43.59 -11.79
CA ILE A 536 -19.66 -42.49 -12.75
C ILE A 536 -19.53 -43.10 -14.13
N ASP A 537 -20.56 -42.97 -14.94
CA ASP A 537 -20.53 -43.34 -16.36
C ASP A 537 -20.00 -42.17 -17.21
N PHE A 538 -19.23 -42.49 -18.25
CA PHE A 538 -18.66 -41.50 -19.16
C PHE A 538 -19.40 -41.54 -20.50
N ASP A 539 -19.96 -40.38 -20.87
CA ASP A 539 -20.76 -40.15 -22.08
C ASP A 539 -21.78 -41.27 -22.41
N PRO A 540 -22.67 -41.63 -21.48
CA PRO A 540 -23.63 -42.70 -21.71
C PRO A 540 -24.74 -42.27 -22.67
N GLU A 541 -25.19 -43.20 -23.52
CA GLU A 541 -26.45 -43.06 -24.26
C GLU A 541 -27.66 -43.02 -23.30
N ASP A 542 -28.75 -42.37 -23.73
CA ASP A 542 -30.02 -42.23 -23.00
C ASP A 542 -29.86 -41.69 -21.57
N LYS A 543 -28.89 -40.79 -21.37
CA LYS A 543 -28.49 -40.29 -20.06
C LYS A 543 -29.61 -39.62 -19.25
N VAL A 544 -30.54 -38.97 -19.95
CA VAL A 544 -31.68 -38.26 -19.33
C VAL A 544 -32.76 -39.26 -18.94
N GLU A 545 -33.05 -40.24 -19.80
CA GLU A 545 -33.99 -41.32 -19.57
C GLU A 545 -33.53 -42.20 -18.40
N LYS A 546 -32.23 -42.50 -18.31
CA LYS A 546 -31.62 -43.20 -17.17
C LYS A 546 -31.82 -42.45 -15.86
N PHE A 547 -31.72 -41.12 -15.87
CA PHE A 547 -32.04 -40.32 -14.67
C PHE A 547 -33.53 -40.36 -14.33
N ILE A 548 -34.40 -40.15 -15.32
CA ILE A 548 -35.87 -40.19 -15.14
C ILE A 548 -36.34 -41.55 -14.60
N ASN A 549 -35.74 -42.64 -15.07
CA ASN A 549 -36.06 -44.00 -14.63
C ASN A 549 -35.36 -44.39 -13.31
N GLY A 550 -34.70 -43.46 -12.62
CA GLY A 550 -34.06 -43.69 -11.33
C GLY A 550 -32.76 -44.49 -11.37
N THR A 551 -32.14 -44.67 -12.54
CA THR A 551 -30.81 -45.30 -12.67
C THR A 551 -29.69 -44.37 -12.22
N TYR A 552 -29.81 -43.08 -12.50
CA TYR A 552 -28.93 -42.03 -11.97
C TYR A 552 -29.62 -41.26 -10.85
N ASP A 553 -28.88 -40.92 -9.81
CA ASP A 553 -29.39 -40.19 -8.65
C ASP A 553 -29.25 -38.67 -8.82
N PHE A 554 -28.25 -38.23 -9.59
CA PHE A 554 -28.12 -36.85 -10.04
C PHE A 554 -27.43 -36.77 -11.39
N ILE A 555 -27.72 -35.72 -12.15
CA ILE A 555 -27.12 -35.43 -13.45
C ILE A 555 -26.85 -33.94 -13.64
N THR A 556 -25.85 -33.61 -14.47
CA THR A 556 -25.68 -32.25 -14.99
C THR A 556 -26.67 -32.00 -16.12
N VAL A 557 -27.33 -30.84 -16.10
CA VAL A 557 -28.28 -30.41 -17.13
C VAL A 557 -27.59 -29.40 -18.05
N ASP A 558 -27.60 -29.69 -19.35
CA ASP A 558 -26.81 -29.00 -20.37
C ASP A 558 -27.62 -28.26 -21.44
N ASN A 559 -28.95 -28.32 -21.37
CA ASN A 559 -29.84 -27.51 -22.18
C ASN A 559 -31.24 -27.40 -21.54
N LYS A 560 -32.04 -26.46 -22.05
CA LYS A 560 -33.39 -26.16 -21.53
C LYS A 560 -34.38 -27.28 -21.77
N ASP A 561 -34.31 -27.96 -22.91
CA ASP A 561 -35.24 -29.04 -23.24
C ASP A 561 -35.09 -30.21 -22.26
N VAL A 562 -33.85 -30.54 -21.89
CA VAL A 562 -33.53 -31.50 -20.83
C VAL A 562 -34.01 -31.00 -19.47
N MET A 563 -33.83 -29.72 -19.17
CA MET A 563 -34.33 -29.11 -17.93
C MET A 563 -35.86 -29.24 -17.81
N GLU A 564 -36.60 -28.86 -18.85
CA GLU A 564 -38.06 -28.94 -18.91
C GLU A 564 -38.53 -30.40 -18.84
N LYS A 565 -37.89 -31.30 -19.60
CA LYS A 565 -38.19 -32.73 -19.58
C LYS A 565 -38.04 -33.32 -18.18
N ILE A 566 -36.97 -32.96 -17.47
CA ILE A 566 -36.71 -33.42 -16.10
C ILE A 566 -37.72 -32.82 -15.12
N GLN A 567 -38.00 -31.52 -15.21
CA GLN A 567 -38.93 -30.84 -14.32
C GLN A 567 -40.36 -31.40 -14.41
N ASN A 568 -40.76 -31.87 -15.60
CA ASN A 568 -42.06 -32.49 -15.82
C ASN A 568 -42.21 -33.90 -15.21
N THR A 569 -41.13 -34.52 -14.70
CA THR A 569 -41.18 -35.88 -14.16
C THR A 569 -41.71 -35.97 -12.73
N GLY A 570 -41.74 -34.85 -11.99
CA GLY A 570 -42.33 -34.78 -10.66
C GLY A 570 -41.68 -35.73 -9.65
N ASN A 571 -40.43 -35.49 -9.27
CA ASN A 571 -39.73 -35.97 -8.05
C ASN A 571 -38.24 -35.57 -8.06
N VAL A 572 -37.93 -34.42 -8.68
CA VAL A 572 -36.58 -33.93 -8.93
C VAL A 572 -36.44 -32.49 -8.47
N THR A 573 -35.30 -32.16 -7.89
CA THR A 573 -34.87 -30.78 -7.63
C THR A 573 -33.81 -30.37 -8.64
N VAL A 574 -33.89 -29.15 -9.15
CA VAL A 574 -32.88 -28.56 -10.03
C VAL A 574 -32.25 -27.37 -9.36
N LYS A 575 -30.91 -27.31 -9.34
CA LYS A 575 -30.14 -26.19 -8.80
C LYS A 575 -29.20 -25.65 -9.86
N SER A 576 -29.26 -24.34 -10.09
CA SER A 576 -28.42 -23.64 -11.06
C SER A 576 -27.53 -22.63 -10.36
N LYS A 577 -26.29 -22.50 -10.82
CA LYS A 577 -25.34 -21.51 -10.29
C LYS A 577 -24.44 -20.99 -11.41
N SER A 578 -24.21 -19.68 -11.42
CA SER A 578 -23.18 -19.08 -12.28
C SER A 578 -21.81 -19.55 -11.82
N ILE A 579 -21.00 -20.01 -12.78
CA ILE A 579 -19.62 -20.40 -12.52
C ILE A 579 -18.67 -19.24 -12.78
N ALA A 580 -17.47 -19.33 -12.25
CA ALA A 580 -16.38 -18.37 -12.40
C ALA A 580 -15.82 -18.37 -13.83
N ALA A 581 -16.63 -18.01 -14.81
CA ALA A 581 -16.27 -17.97 -16.22
C ALA A 581 -16.89 -16.77 -16.93
N LEU A 582 -16.20 -16.22 -17.92
CA LEU A 582 -16.66 -15.13 -18.79
C LEU A 582 -16.49 -15.55 -20.25
N TYR A 583 -17.56 -15.40 -21.04
CA TYR A 583 -17.49 -15.45 -22.50
C TYR A 583 -17.53 -14.02 -23.02
N PHE A 584 -16.66 -13.71 -23.98
CA PHE A 584 -16.46 -12.35 -24.45
C PHE A 584 -16.00 -12.32 -25.92
N ALA A 585 -16.26 -11.20 -26.59
CA ALA A 585 -15.55 -10.86 -27.82
C ALA A 585 -14.47 -9.81 -27.51
N GLY A 586 -13.20 -10.17 -27.70
CA GLY A 586 -12.08 -9.31 -27.31
C GLY A 586 -11.60 -8.40 -28.42
N PHE A 587 -11.32 -7.14 -28.09
CA PHE A 587 -10.70 -6.20 -29.00
C PHE A 587 -9.17 -6.35 -28.98
N ASN A 588 -8.52 -6.20 -30.13
CA ASN A 588 -7.06 -6.07 -30.18
C ASN A 588 -6.66 -4.60 -29.99
N LEU A 589 -6.29 -4.22 -28.78
CA LEU A 589 -5.96 -2.85 -28.38
C LEU A 589 -4.54 -2.38 -28.76
N SER A 590 -3.74 -3.26 -29.40
CA SER A 590 -2.47 -2.86 -30.00
C SER A 590 -2.57 -2.45 -31.48
N SER A 591 -3.74 -2.72 -32.10
CA SER A 591 -4.02 -2.37 -33.49
C SER A 591 -4.14 -0.84 -33.67
N LYS A 592 -3.82 -0.35 -34.88
CA LYS A 592 -4.05 1.05 -35.30
C LYS A 592 -5.48 1.30 -35.81
N SER A 593 -6.31 0.26 -35.84
CA SER A 593 -7.71 0.34 -36.25
C SER A 593 -8.51 1.25 -35.33
N VAL A 594 -9.45 2.02 -35.88
CA VAL A 594 -10.31 2.89 -35.06
C VAL A 594 -11.19 2.10 -34.10
N TRP A 595 -11.55 0.86 -34.47
CA TRP A 595 -12.28 -0.09 -33.61
C TRP A 595 -11.47 -0.50 -32.38
N SER A 596 -10.15 -0.39 -32.48
CA SER A 596 -9.21 -0.71 -31.41
C SER A 596 -8.90 0.51 -30.55
N THR A 597 -8.63 1.67 -31.14
CA THR A 597 -8.14 2.84 -30.40
C THR A 597 -9.24 3.65 -29.74
N ASP A 598 -10.45 3.70 -30.32
CA ASP A 598 -11.54 4.54 -29.81
C ASP A 598 -12.46 3.78 -28.84
N LYS A 599 -12.50 4.22 -27.58
CA LYS A 599 -13.31 3.58 -26.54
C LYS A 599 -14.81 3.75 -26.74
N GLU A 600 -15.26 4.85 -27.33
CA GLU A 600 -16.68 5.09 -27.56
C GLU A 600 -17.21 4.20 -28.70
N LEU A 601 -16.39 3.92 -29.72
CA LEU A 601 -16.72 2.89 -30.71
C LEU A 601 -16.83 1.49 -30.09
N ARG A 602 -15.92 1.10 -29.18
CA ARG A 602 -16.02 -0.18 -28.46
C ARG A 602 -17.26 -0.28 -27.58
N LYS A 603 -17.65 0.82 -26.93
CA LYS A 603 -18.92 0.92 -26.19
C LYS A 603 -20.13 0.79 -27.11
N ALA A 604 -20.09 1.43 -28.29
CA ALA A 604 -21.16 1.30 -29.29
C ALA A 604 -21.36 -0.17 -29.70
N LEU A 605 -20.29 -0.93 -29.95
CA LEU A 605 -20.41 -2.36 -30.28
C LEU A 605 -20.96 -3.18 -29.09
N ASN A 606 -20.64 -2.80 -27.85
CA ASN A 606 -21.22 -3.42 -26.66
C ASN A 606 -22.75 -3.23 -26.56
N TYR A 607 -23.26 -2.02 -26.88
CA TYR A 607 -24.69 -1.74 -26.94
C TYR A 607 -25.36 -2.41 -28.15
N ALA A 608 -24.64 -2.59 -29.25
CA ALA A 608 -25.15 -3.20 -30.47
C ALA A 608 -25.49 -4.68 -30.32
N VAL A 609 -24.65 -5.46 -29.64
CA VAL A 609 -24.77 -6.92 -29.59
C VAL A 609 -25.93 -7.35 -28.68
N ASN A 610 -26.82 -8.20 -29.18
CA ASN A 610 -27.94 -8.77 -28.44
C ASN A 610 -27.49 -9.99 -27.62
N LYS A 611 -27.00 -9.72 -26.42
CA LYS A 611 -26.51 -10.75 -25.47
C LYS A 611 -27.61 -11.70 -25.03
N LYS A 612 -28.84 -11.18 -24.88
CA LYS A 612 -30.01 -11.98 -24.50
C LYS A 612 -30.32 -13.05 -25.55
N ARG A 613 -30.29 -12.69 -26.84
CA ARG A 613 -30.44 -13.65 -27.96
C ARG A 613 -29.39 -14.74 -27.92
N ILE A 614 -28.12 -14.38 -27.67
CA ILE A 614 -27.03 -15.36 -27.53
C ILE A 614 -27.31 -16.31 -26.35
N VAL A 615 -27.73 -15.79 -25.20
CA VAL A 615 -28.06 -16.60 -24.02
C VAL A 615 -29.23 -17.54 -24.29
N GLU A 616 -30.31 -17.05 -24.91
CA GLU A 616 -31.53 -17.83 -25.16
C GLU A 616 -31.34 -18.91 -26.24
N GLU A 617 -30.70 -18.58 -27.36
CA GLU A 617 -30.64 -19.47 -28.54
C GLU A 617 -29.37 -20.34 -28.63
N ILE A 618 -28.31 -20.00 -27.89
CA ILE A 618 -27.05 -20.77 -27.89
C ILE A 618 -26.85 -21.49 -26.56
N MET A 619 -27.13 -20.81 -25.44
CA MET A 619 -27.00 -21.40 -24.11
C MET A 619 -28.32 -21.94 -23.56
N SER A 620 -29.41 -21.86 -24.34
CA SER A 620 -30.75 -22.30 -23.93
C SER A 620 -31.17 -21.69 -22.58
N GLY A 621 -30.85 -20.42 -22.34
CA GLY A 621 -31.17 -19.71 -21.09
C GLY A 621 -30.29 -20.08 -19.89
N MET A 622 -29.30 -20.98 -20.03
CA MET A 622 -28.40 -21.39 -18.94
C MET A 622 -27.16 -20.50 -18.82
N ALA A 623 -27.36 -19.20 -18.94
CA ALA A 623 -26.34 -18.19 -18.77
C ALA A 623 -27.00 -16.89 -18.32
N VAL A 624 -26.20 -16.00 -17.75
CA VAL A 624 -26.64 -14.65 -17.38
C VAL A 624 -25.81 -13.63 -18.14
N GLU A 625 -26.42 -12.52 -18.56
CA GLU A 625 -25.72 -11.47 -19.31
C GLU A 625 -24.53 -10.91 -18.52
N ALA A 626 -23.40 -10.73 -19.20
CA ALA A 626 -22.20 -10.23 -18.56
C ALA A 626 -22.25 -8.70 -18.38
N LYS A 627 -22.08 -8.26 -17.13
CA LYS A 627 -22.07 -6.84 -16.74
C LYS A 627 -20.64 -6.29 -16.55
N GLY A 628 -19.61 -7.03 -16.95
CA GLY A 628 -18.21 -6.63 -16.84
C GLY A 628 -17.24 -7.82 -16.81
N PRO A 629 -15.97 -7.59 -16.45
CA PRO A 629 -14.91 -8.61 -16.52
C PRO A 629 -15.04 -9.72 -15.47
N LEU A 630 -15.69 -9.45 -14.33
CA LEU A 630 -15.78 -10.41 -13.22
C LEU A 630 -17.16 -11.08 -13.13
N PRO A 631 -17.22 -12.42 -13.02
CA PRO A 631 -18.47 -13.15 -12.76
C PRO A 631 -19.14 -12.79 -11.41
N PRO A 632 -20.45 -13.02 -11.26
CA PRO A 632 -21.17 -12.75 -10.02
C PRO A 632 -20.57 -13.48 -8.82
N GLY A 633 -20.50 -12.79 -7.68
CA GLY A 633 -20.05 -13.36 -6.41
C GLY A 633 -18.53 -13.31 -6.17
N MET A 634 -17.72 -12.82 -7.11
CA MET A 634 -16.30 -12.52 -6.90
C MET A 634 -16.09 -11.16 -6.21
N VAL A 635 -16.78 -10.15 -6.73
CA VAL A 635 -16.84 -8.77 -6.23
C VAL A 635 -18.33 -8.40 -6.19
N ASP A 636 -18.75 -7.63 -5.19
CA ASP A 636 -20.12 -7.09 -5.17
C ASP A 636 -20.27 -6.02 -6.27
N ARG A 637 -21.31 -6.20 -7.10
CA ARG A 637 -21.63 -5.36 -8.27
C ARG A 637 -23.13 -5.09 -8.38
N SER A 638 -23.82 -5.12 -7.24
CA SER A 638 -25.25 -4.85 -7.16
C SER A 638 -25.65 -3.47 -7.72
N ASP A 639 -24.71 -2.53 -7.78
CA ASP A 639 -24.86 -1.16 -8.26
C ASP A 639 -24.49 -0.94 -9.75
N VAL A 640 -23.81 -1.89 -10.39
CA VAL A 640 -23.30 -1.72 -11.76
C VAL A 640 -24.36 -2.05 -12.83
N LYS A 641 -24.65 -1.09 -13.70
CA LYS A 641 -25.42 -1.30 -14.93
C LYS A 641 -24.47 -1.73 -16.06
N GLY A 642 -24.68 -2.94 -16.58
CA GLY A 642 -23.94 -3.43 -17.75
C GLY A 642 -24.33 -2.72 -19.05
N TYR A 643 -23.64 -3.04 -20.14
CA TYR A 643 -24.06 -2.62 -21.49
C TYR A 643 -25.27 -3.46 -21.93
N CYS A 644 -26.47 -2.95 -21.64
CA CYS A 644 -27.73 -3.52 -22.15
C CYS A 644 -27.83 -3.35 -23.66
N HIS A 645 -28.54 -4.24 -24.35
CA HIS A 645 -28.74 -4.12 -25.79
C HIS A 645 -29.54 -2.85 -26.13
N ASP A 646 -28.90 -1.91 -26.82
CA ASP A 646 -29.45 -0.64 -27.30
C ASP A 646 -28.82 -0.24 -28.65
N PRO A 647 -29.32 -0.81 -29.76
CA PRO A 647 -28.85 -0.47 -31.11
C PRO A 647 -29.01 1.02 -31.46
N HIS A 648 -29.97 1.72 -30.84
CA HIS A 648 -30.19 3.14 -31.11
C HIS A 648 -29.01 3.97 -30.62
N THR A 649 -28.62 3.79 -29.36
CA THR A 649 -27.43 4.43 -28.78
C THR A 649 -26.16 4.08 -29.56
N ALA A 650 -26.02 2.81 -29.98
CA ALA A 650 -24.89 2.39 -30.83
C ALA A 650 -24.84 3.16 -32.17
N MET A 651 -25.98 3.31 -32.85
CA MET A 651 -26.09 4.10 -34.09
C MET A 651 -25.79 5.58 -33.88
N GLU A 652 -26.24 6.17 -32.77
CA GLU A 652 -25.96 7.58 -32.44
C GLU A 652 -24.47 7.83 -32.24
N ILE A 653 -23.77 6.94 -31.53
CA ILE A 653 -22.32 7.02 -31.39
C ILE A 653 -21.67 6.90 -32.77
N LEU A 654 -22.02 5.90 -33.57
CA LEU A 654 -21.46 5.70 -34.92
C LEU A 654 -21.67 6.88 -35.87
N LYS A 655 -22.82 7.57 -35.80
CA LYS A 655 -23.12 8.74 -36.64
C LYS A 655 -22.11 9.88 -36.46
N LYS A 656 -21.59 10.08 -35.24
CA LYS A 656 -20.57 11.11 -34.96
C LYS A 656 -19.26 10.86 -35.71
N TYR A 657 -18.96 9.60 -36.04
CA TYR A 657 -17.74 9.20 -36.74
C TYR A 657 -17.94 9.09 -38.25
N LYS A 658 -19.14 8.72 -38.72
CA LYS A 658 -19.49 8.68 -40.15
C LYS A 658 -19.49 10.06 -40.84
N GLY A 659 -19.45 11.16 -40.06
CA GLY A 659 -19.38 12.53 -40.56
C GLY A 659 -18.01 12.99 -41.10
N ASN A 660 -16.92 12.24 -40.88
CA ASN A 660 -15.57 12.61 -41.35
C ASN A 660 -14.75 11.35 -41.73
N LYS A 661 -14.79 10.98 -43.03
CA LYS A 661 -14.13 9.82 -43.68
C LYS A 661 -14.69 8.44 -43.28
N GLY A 662 -14.82 7.55 -44.26
CA GLY A 662 -15.33 6.20 -44.05
C GLY A 662 -14.51 5.42 -43.02
N ILE A 663 -15.19 4.68 -42.15
CA ILE A 663 -14.55 3.80 -41.16
C ILE A 663 -14.15 2.50 -41.86
N ASP A 664 -12.93 2.03 -41.63
CA ASP A 664 -12.44 0.75 -42.16
C ASP A 664 -13.30 -0.44 -41.71
N LYS A 665 -13.31 -1.53 -42.48
CA LYS A 665 -14.03 -2.75 -42.11
C LYS A 665 -13.49 -3.32 -40.80
N LEU A 666 -14.39 -3.72 -39.91
CA LEU A 666 -14.06 -4.44 -38.68
C LEU A 666 -13.59 -5.85 -39.04
N LYS A 667 -12.32 -6.18 -38.76
CA LYS A 667 -11.75 -7.51 -39.04
C LYS A 667 -12.05 -8.47 -37.89
N ILE A 668 -12.75 -9.56 -38.18
CA ILE A 668 -13.21 -10.53 -37.18
C ILE A 668 -12.57 -11.89 -37.44
N LEU A 669 -11.97 -12.48 -36.41
CA LEU A 669 -11.39 -13.82 -36.46
C LEU A 669 -12.41 -14.88 -36.04
N ALA A 670 -12.60 -15.89 -36.88
CA ALA A 670 -13.48 -17.03 -36.66
C ALA A 670 -12.74 -18.37 -36.84
N ARG A 671 -13.35 -19.48 -36.40
CA ARG A 671 -12.76 -20.82 -36.47
C ARG A 671 -13.27 -21.56 -37.71
N SER A 672 -12.43 -22.37 -38.35
CA SER A 672 -12.83 -23.23 -39.48
C SER A 672 -13.18 -24.65 -39.07
N ASP A 673 -12.89 -25.05 -37.82
CA ASP A 673 -13.11 -26.41 -37.35
C ASP A 673 -14.61 -26.68 -37.08
N ASN A 674 -15.00 -27.96 -37.16
CA ASN A 674 -16.39 -28.41 -36.98
C ASN A 674 -16.62 -29.13 -35.64
N ASP A 675 -15.72 -28.99 -34.67
CA ASP A 675 -15.94 -29.51 -33.31
C ASP A 675 -17.00 -28.66 -32.56
N SER A 676 -17.62 -29.25 -31.52
CA SER A 676 -18.73 -28.63 -30.79
C SER A 676 -18.39 -27.23 -30.24
N LEU A 677 -17.16 -27.01 -29.78
CA LEU A 677 -16.73 -25.70 -29.28
C LEU A 677 -16.61 -24.69 -30.42
N SER A 678 -16.04 -25.09 -31.55
CA SER A 678 -15.92 -24.23 -32.73
C SER A 678 -17.29 -23.86 -33.32
N LEU A 679 -18.24 -24.80 -33.36
CA LEU A 679 -19.62 -24.52 -33.78
C LEU A 679 -20.31 -23.49 -32.87
N MET A 680 -20.17 -23.63 -31.55
CA MET A 680 -20.70 -22.66 -30.58
C MET A 680 -20.09 -21.27 -30.78
N PHE A 681 -18.76 -21.17 -30.87
CA PHE A 681 -18.07 -19.88 -31.05
C PHE A 681 -18.39 -19.23 -32.40
N ASN A 682 -18.52 -20.02 -33.47
CA ASN A 682 -18.89 -19.50 -34.78
C ASN A 682 -20.33 -18.98 -34.78
N LYS A 683 -21.28 -19.68 -34.15
CA LYS A 683 -22.68 -19.20 -34.01
C LYS A 683 -22.75 -17.88 -33.23
N ILE A 684 -21.99 -17.75 -32.14
CA ILE A 684 -21.84 -16.49 -31.39
C ILE A 684 -21.28 -15.39 -32.31
N THR A 685 -20.24 -15.69 -33.07
CA THR A 685 -19.58 -14.75 -33.98
C THR A 685 -20.54 -14.28 -35.07
N ASP A 686 -21.32 -15.17 -35.66
CA ASP A 686 -22.29 -14.84 -36.70
C ASP A 686 -23.42 -13.94 -36.17
N TYR A 687 -23.91 -14.16 -34.94
CA TYR A 687 -24.90 -13.28 -34.30
C TYR A 687 -24.33 -11.89 -34.03
N ILE A 688 -23.08 -11.79 -33.55
CA ILE A 688 -22.39 -10.52 -33.39
C ILE A 688 -22.33 -9.79 -34.74
N ILE A 689 -21.91 -10.48 -35.81
CA ILE A 689 -21.81 -9.87 -37.15
C ILE A 689 -23.15 -9.36 -37.66
N GLU A 690 -24.22 -10.12 -37.46
CA GLU A 690 -25.58 -9.71 -37.84
C GLU A 690 -26.00 -8.43 -37.11
N ASP A 691 -25.83 -8.38 -35.79
CA ASP A 691 -26.18 -7.21 -34.97
C ASP A 691 -25.34 -5.98 -35.37
N LEU A 692 -24.05 -6.17 -35.65
CA LEU A 692 -23.16 -5.10 -36.09
C LEU A 692 -23.50 -4.58 -37.49
N LYS A 693 -23.86 -5.46 -38.42
CA LYS A 693 -24.34 -5.07 -39.76
C LYS A 693 -25.65 -4.30 -39.71
N ALA A 694 -26.56 -4.66 -38.79
CA ALA A 694 -27.85 -3.99 -38.62
C ALA A 694 -27.70 -2.50 -38.25
N ILE A 695 -26.63 -2.12 -37.55
CA ILE A 695 -26.29 -0.71 -37.24
C ILE A 695 -25.31 -0.07 -38.26
N GLY A 696 -25.03 -0.78 -39.35
CA GLY A 696 -24.22 -0.30 -40.47
C GLY A 696 -22.70 -0.33 -40.22
N VAL A 697 -22.20 -1.33 -39.48
CA VAL A 697 -20.77 -1.64 -39.38
C VAL A 697 -20.39 -2.69 -40.42
N ASP A 698 -19.46 -2.36 -41.31
CA ASP A 698 -18.94 -3.31 -42.30
C ASP A 698 -17.96 -4.27 -41.64
N CYS A 699 -18.20 -5.58 -41.76
CA CYS A 699 -17.39 -6.63 -41.16
C CYS A 699 -16.65 -7.45 -42.23
N ALA A 700 -15.38 -7.78 -41.98
CA ALA A 700 -14.58 -8.70 -42.78
C ALA A 700 -14.15 -9.89 -41.91
N ILE A 701 -14.48 -11.12 -42.31
CA ILE A 701 -14.28 -12.31 -41.48
C ILE A 701 -13.19 -13.18 -42.07
N GLU A 702 -12.23 -13.60 -41.24
CA GLU A 702 -11.22 -14.60 -41.59
C GLU A 702 -11.46 -15.86 -40.76
N ARG A 703 -11.46 -17.03 -41.41
CA ARG A 703 -11.61 -18.33 -40.74
C ARG A 703 -10.29 -19.08 -40.77
N VAL A 704 -9.82 -19.50 -39.61
CA VAL A 704 -8.56 -20.24 -39.43
C VAL A 704 -8.77 -21.52 -38.64
N SER A 705 -7.83 -22.47 -38.73
CA SER A 705 -7.87 -23.70 -37.92
C SER A 705 -7.91 -23.34 -36.44
N GLY A 706 -8.53 -24.17 -35.60
CA GLY A 706 -8.57 -23.92 -34.15
C GLY A 706 -7.18 -23.94 -33.51
N SER A 707 -6.20 -24.60 -34.12
CA SER A 707 -4.80 -24.55 -33.71
C SER A 707 -4.17 -23.17 -33.95
N ASP A 708 -4.46 -22.55 -35.09
CA ASP A 708 -4.02 -21.20 -35.42
C ASP A 708 -4.79 -20.14 -34.63
N TYR A 709 -6.08 -20.36 -34.39
CA TYR A 709 -6.94 -19.48 -33.59
C TYR A 709 -6.39 -19.25 -32.17
N ARG A 710 -5.63 -20.20 -31.62
CA ARG A 710 -5.03 -20.08 -30.27
C ARG A 710 -3.75 -19.24 -30.26
N LYS A 711 -3.16 -18.96 -31.41
CA LYS A 711 -1.88 -18.24 -31.49
C LYS A 711 -2.08 -16.74 -31.40
N MET A 712 -1.27 -16.09 -30.57
CA MET A 712 -1.35 -14.66 -30.32
C MET A 712 -1.13 -13.84 -31.61
N ASP A 713 -0.16 -14.21 -32.44
CA ASP A 713 0.15 -13.52 -33.69
C ASP A 713 -0.99 -13.57 -34.73
N VAL A 714 -1.83 -14.61 -34.68
CA VAL A 714 -3.03 -14.72 -35.53
C VAL A 714 -4.14 -13.81 -35.00
N ILE A 715 -4.41 -13.86 -33.69
CA ILE A 715 -5.39 -12.99 -33.03
C ILE A 715 -5.06 -11.51 -33.26
N GLN A 716 -3.77 -11.14 -33.16
CA GLN A 716 -3.31 -9.76 -33.27
C GLN A 716 -3.38 -9.17 -34.69
N LYS A 717 -3.77 -9.95 -35.71
CA LYS A 717 -4.04 -9.45 -37.08
C LYS A 717 -5.49 -8.97 -37.27
N HIS A 718 -6.33 -9.19 -36.28
CA HIS A 718 -7.77 -8.94 -36.31
C HIS A 718 -8.16 -7.89 -35.26
N ASP A 719 -9.30 -7.25 -35.46
CA ASP A 719 -9.83 -6.25 -34.53
C ASP A 719 -10.65 -6.90 -33.42
N LEU A 720 -11.38 -7.98 -33.74
CA LEU A 720 -12.28 -8.68 -32.82
C LEU A 720 -12.12 -10.21 -32.93
N TYR A 721 -12.17 -10.91 -31.79
CA TYR A 721 -12.17 -12.38 -31.71
C TYR A 721 -13.10 -12.83 -30.57
N VAL A 722 -13.64 -14.05 -30.62
CA VAL A 722 -14.49 -14.61 -29.55
C VAL A 722 -13.69 -15.59 -28.70
N LYS A 723 -13.77 -15.45 -27.37
CA LYS A 723 -13.07 -16.33 -26.44
C LYS A 723 -13.85 -16.49 -25.14
N ARG A 724 -13.35 -17.38 -24.29
CA ARG A 724 -13.79 -17.55 -22.90
C ARG A 724 -12.59 -17.56 -21.96
N TRP A 725 -12.82 -17.15 -20.73
CA TRP A 725 -11.94 -17.41 -19.59
C TRP A 725 -12.74 -18.18 -18.54
N MET A 726 -12.14 -19.21 -17.96
CA MET A 726 -12.67 -19.94 -16.81
C MET A 726 -11.61 -19.85 -15.74
N ALA A 727 -11.96 -19.37 -14.55
CA ALA A 727 -10.97 -19.22 -13.50
C ALA A 727 -10.66 -20.55 -12.82
N ASP A 728 -9.42 -20.66 -12.37
CA ASP A 728 -8.93 -21.80 -11.58
C ASP A 728 -9.20 -21.62 -10.09
N THR A 729 -9.40 -20.37 -9.65
CA THR A 729 -9.74 -20.03 -8.27
C THR A 729 -10.85 -18.97 -8.25
N LYS A 730 -11.53 -18.81 -7.11
CA LYS A 730 -12.52 -17.73 -6.96
C LYS A 730 -11.88 -16.37 -6.64
N ASP A 731 -10.56 -16.26 -6.69
CA ASP A 731 -9.88 -15.00 -6.44
C ASP A 731 -10.00 -14.08 -7.67
N PRO A 732 -10.47 -12.82 -7.54
CA PRO A 732 -10.57 -11.89 -8.67
C PRO A 732 -9.25 -11.70 -9.42
N ASP A 733 -8.11 -11.88 -8.75
CA ASP A 733 -6.77 -11.84 -9.33
C ASP A 733 -6.63 -12.81 -10.53
N ASN A 734 -7.24 -14.00 -10.47
CA ASN A 734 -7.13 -15.01 -11.53
C ASN A 734 -7.78 -14.55 -12.85
N PHE A 735 -8.80 -13.69 -12.80
CA PHE A 735 -9.32 -13.00 -13.98
C PHE A 735 -8.47 -11.79 -14.33
N LEU A 736 -8.28 -10.89 -13.36
CA LEU A 736 -7.80 -9.56 -13.66
C LEU A 736 -6.34 -9.55 -14.11
N GLN A 737 -5.48 -10.34 -13.47
CA GLN A 737 -4.08 -10.47 -13.83
C GLN A 737 -3.91 -11.26 -15.14
N ALA A 738 -4.71 -12.30 -15.36
CA ALA A 738 -4.59 -13.09 -16.58
C ALA A 738 -5.00 -12.31 -17.83
N LEU A 739 -6.11 -11.58 -17.75
CA LEU A 739 -6.74 -10.94 -18.91
C LEU A 739 -6.31 -9.49 -19.13
N PHE A 740 -5.87 -8.77 -18.09
CA PHE A 740 -5.63 -7.31 -18.15
C PHE A 740 -4.23 -6.87 -17.69
N ASN A 741 -3.37 -7.77 -17.20
CA ASN A 741 -1.96 -7.43 -17.01
C ASN A 741 -1.24 -7.43 -18.38
N PRO A 742 -0.56 -6.34 -18.79
CA PRO A 742 0.16 -6.25 -20.06
C PRO A 742 1.22 -7.34 -20.28
N ASN A 743 1.80 -7.85 -19.19
CA ASN A 743 2.89 -8.83 -19.22
C ASN A 743 2.40 -10.27 -19.20
N ASN A 744 1.10 -10.52 -19.04
CA ASN A 744 0.56 -11.88 -19.00
C ASN A 744 0.36 -12.45 -20.41
N ALA A 745 0.75 -13.72 -20.61
CA ALA A 745 0.57 -14.42 -21.88
C ALA A 745 -0.91 -14.59 -22.28
N SER A 746 -1.82 -14.55 -21.31
CA SER A 746 -3.27 -14.66 -21.51
C SER A 746 -3.96 -13.33 -21.83
N ASN A 747 -3.23 -12.20 -21.85
CA ASN A 747 -3.76 -10.90 -22.28
C ASN A 747 -3.81 -10.83 -23.82
N PHE A 748 -4.79 -11.53 -24.40
CA PHE A 748 -4.98 -11.60 -25.84
C PHE A 748 -5.49 -10.28 -26.46
N SER A 749 -6.06 -9.38 -25.66
CA SER A 749 -6.47 -8.05 -26.13
C SER A 749 -5.31 -7.08 -26.23
N LYS A 750 -4.15 -7.37 -25.62
CA LYS A 750 -3.08 -6.40 -25.39
C LYS A 750 -3.58 -5.14 -24.69
N TYR A 751 -4.55 -5.30 -23.77
CA TYR A 751 -4.99 -4.20 -22.92
C TYR A 751 -3.80 -3.70 -22.09
N GLY A 752 -3.60 -2.38 -22.11
CA GLY A 752 -2.51 -1.71 -21.42
C GLY A 752 -2.97 -0.39 -20.82
N ASN A 753 -3.23 -0.40 -19.51
CA ASN A 753 -3.55 0.79 -18.74
C ASN A 753 -2.65 0.82 -17.49
N THR A 754 -1.85 1.88 -17.36
CA THR A 754 -0.86 2.02 -16.28
C THR A 754 -1.54 2.03 -14.91
N LEU A 755 -2.66 2.76 -14.77
CA LEU A 755 -3.40 2.84 -13.51
C LEU A 755 -3.97 1.48 -13.10
N VAL A 756 -4.49 0.70 -14.06
CA VAL A 756 -4.95 -0.67 -13.79
C VAL A 756 -3.77 -1.55 -13.36
N SER A 757 -2.62 -1.44 -14.03
CA SER A 757 -1.43 -2.24 -13.71
C SER A 757 -0.91 -1.93 -12.30
N GLU A 758 -0.83 -0.65 -11.93
CA GLU A 758 -0.43 -0.21 -10.58
C GLU A 758 -1.40 -0.72 -9.50
N LYS A 759 -2.72 -0.59 -9.74
CA LYS A 759 -3.73 -1.08 -8.80
C LYS A 759 -3.75 -2.59 -8.68
N LEU A 760 -3.47 -3.33 -9.77
CA LEU A 760 -3.39 -4.79 -9.75
C LEU A 760 -2.25 -5.27 -8.85
N GLU A 761 -1.08 -4.64 -8.94
CA GLU A 761 0.05 -4.97 -8.06
C GLU A 761 -0.22 -4.57 -6.61
N LEU A 762 -0.84 -3.41 -6.37
CA LEU A 762 -1.26 -2.99 -5.04
C LEU A 762 -2.27 -3.97 -4.43
N ALA A 763 -3.28 -4.40 -5.19
CA ALA A 763 -4.29 -5.36 -4.74
C ALA A 763 -3.69 -6.72 -4.44
N ARG A 764 -2.70 -7.17 -5.22
CA ARG A 764 -1.96 -8.42 -4.98
C ARG A 764 -1.22 -8.39 -3.64
N GLY A 765 -0.57 -7.27 -3.32
CA GLY A 765 0.18 -7.09 -2.08
C GLY A 765 -0.65 -6.72 -0.84
N THR A 766 -1.95 -6.46 -1.00
CA THR A 766 -2.83 -6.06 0.10
C THR A 766 -3.38 -7.28 0.83
N VAL A 767 -3.01 -7.46 2.10
CA VAL A 767 -3.50 -8.58 2.95
C VAL A 767 -4.93 -8.34 3.46
N HIS A 768 -5.30 -7.08 3.73
CA HIS A 768 -6.60 -6.73 4.30
C HIS A 768 -7.75 -7.02 3.31
N PRO A 769 -8.68 -7.95 3.60
CA PRO A 769 -9.67 -8.43 2.62
C PRO A 769 -10.56 -7.32 2.04
N GLU A 770 -11.11 -6.44 2.87
CA GLU A 770 -12.01 -5.37 2.38
C GLU A 770 -11.30 -4.35 1.49
N LYS A 771 -10.14 -3.82 1.92
CA LYS A 771 -9.31 -2.92 1.11
C LYS A 771 -8.92 -3.54 -0.22
N ARG A 772 -8.59 -4.84 -0.23
CA ARG A 772 -8.30 -5.59 -1.46
C ARG A 772 -9.53 -5.65 -2.38
N MET A 773 -10.72 -5.86 -1.81
CA MET A 773 -11.98 -5.89 -2.57
C MET A 773 -12.37 -4.50 -3.13
N GLU A 774 -12.09 -3.42 -2.39
CA GLU A 774 -12.23 -2.04 -2.88
C GLU A 774 -11.35 -1.78 -4.09
N LEU A 775 -10.08 -2.17 -4.05
CA LEU A 775 -9.17 -2.06 -5.18
C LEU A 775 -9.69 -2.83 -6.40
N TYR A 776 -10.21 -4.05 -6.21
CA TYR A 776 -10.81 -4.82 -7.30
C TYR A 776 -12.05 -4.17 -7.90
N ARG A 777 -12.92 -3.55 -7.08
CA ARG A 777 -14.06 -2.74 -7.59
C ARG A 777 -13.59 -1.57 -8.45
N GLU A 778 -12.55 -0.86 -8.03
CA GLU A 778 -11.99 0.27 -8.79
C GLU A 778 -11.36 -0.19 -10.11
N ILE A 779 -10.56 -1.26 -10.08
CA ILE A 779 -9.95 -1.85 -11.27
C ILE A 779 -11.02 -2.28 -12.27
N GLU A 780 -12.03 -3.00 -11.80
CA GLU A 780 -13.13 -3.45 -12.63
C GLU A 780 -13.88 -2.27 -13.27
N LYS A 781 -14.11 -1.18 -12.53
CA LYS A 781 -14.78 0.02 -13.05
C LYS A 781 -13.99 0.66 -14.19
N ILE A 782 -12.66 0.75 -14.07
CA ILE A 782 -11.79 1.29 -15.12
C ILE A 782 -11.83 0.38 -16.36
N ILE A 783 -11.67 -0.93 -16.17
CA ILE A 783 -11.72 -1.92 -17.26
C ILE A 783 -13.08 -1.90 -17.95
N PHE A 784 -14.17 -1.80 -17.18
CA PHE A 784 -15.51 -1.69 -17.73
C PHE A 784 -15.65 -0.44 -18.61
N ASP A 785 -15.25 0.75 -18.14
CA ASP A 785 -15.31 1.99 -18.96
C ASP A 785 -14.41 1.95 -20.20
N ASP A 786 -13.24 1.32 -20.09
CA ASP A 786 -12.33 1.14 -21.22
C ASP A 786 -12.89 0.17 -22.27
N ALA A 787 -13.88 -0.66 -21.94
CA ALA A 787 -14.53 -1.61 -22.83
C ALA A 787 -13.55 -2.42 -23.71
N PRO A 788 -12.54 -3.12 -23.12
CA PRO A 788 -11.59 -3.93 -23.89
C PRO A 788 -12.25 -5.16 -24.50
N PHE A 789 -13.45 -5.52 -24.03
CA PHE A 789 -14.26 -6.64 -24.50
C PHE A 789 -15.70 -6.20 -24.78
N ILE A 790 -16.38 -6.91 -25.68
CA ILE A 790 -17.83 -7.09 -25.64
C ILE A 790 -18.11 -8.18 -24.62
N PHE A 791 -18.60 -7.79 -23.45
CA PHE A 791 -18.92 -8.73 -22.36
C PHE A 791 -20.21 -9.49 -22.72
N LEU A 792 -20.12 -10.78 -23.08
CA LEU A 792 -21.27 -11.53 -23.59
C LEU A 792 -22.11 -12.11 -22.44
N TYR A 793 -21.59 -13.14 -21.75
CA TYR A 793 -22.34 -13.83 -20.69
C TYR A 793 -21.43 -14.55 -19.70
N TYR A 794 -21.98 -14.84 -18.52
CA TYR A 794 -21.46 -15.78 -17.54
C TYR A 794 -22.28 -17.09 -17.63
N PRO A 795 -21.65 -18.24 -17.92
CA PRO A 795 -22.38 -19.50 -18.02
C PRO A 795 -22.86 -19.97 -16.65
N GLN A 796 -23.92 -20.76 -16.63
CA GLN A 796 -24.41 -21.44 -15.45
C GLN A 796 -24.24 -22.95 -15.59
N VAL A 797 -23.98 -23.62 -14.46
CA VAL A 797 -24.09 -25.07 -14.35
C VAL A 797 -25.39 -25.37 -13.61
N SER A 798 -26.16 -26.30 -14.15
CA SER A 798 -27.40 -26.79 -13.57
C SER A 798 -27.27 -28.27 -13.21
N ILE A 799 -27.76 -28.65 -12.04
CA ILE A 799 -27.73 -30.03 -11.57
C ILE A 799 -29.14 -30.43 -11.18
N ALA A 800 -29.61 -31.52 -11.77
CA ALA A 800 -30.85 -32.18 -11.40
C ALA A 800 -30.55 -33.38 -10.51
N TYR A 801 -31.34 -33.56 -9.45
CA TYR A 801 -31.16 -34.65 -8.49
C TYR A 801 -32.48 -35.06 -7.86
N ARG A 802 -32.57 -36.32 -7.43
CA ARG A 802 -33.78 -36.83 -6.75
C ARG A 802 -34.09 -36.01 -5.49
N GLN A 803 -35.36 -35.85 -5.16
CA GLN A 803 -35.78 -35.04 -4.00
C GLN A 803 -35.26 -35.53 -2.65
N ASP A 804 -35.00 -36.83 -2.50
CA ASP A 804 -34.48 -37.42 -1.27
C ASP A 804 -32.97 -37.21 -1.09
N MET A 805 -32.27 -36.70 -2.11
CA MET A 805 -30.85 -36.37 -2.02
C MET A 805 -30.62 -35.00 -1.37
N ASN A 806 -29.66 -34.97 -0.46
CA ASN A 806 -29.21 -33.78 0.24
C ASN A 806 -27.70 -33.54 0.01
N GLY A 807 -27.23 -32.34 0.35
CA GLY A 807 -25.81 -31.99 0.28
C GLY A 807 -25.28 -31.64 -1.12
N ILE A 808 -26.15 -31.52 -2.13
CA ILE A 808 -25.76 -31.16 -3.50
C ILE A 808 -25.51 -29.65 -3.61
N ASN A 809 -24.22 -29.30 -3.68
CA ASN A 809 -23.75 -27.93 -3.71
C ASN A 809 -22.71 -27.71 -4.82
N ILE A 810 -22.98 -26.73 -5.67
CA ILE A 810 -22.12 -26.34 -6.79
C ILE A 810 -21.07 -25.35 -6.29
N THR A 811 -19.80 -25.70 -6.42
CA THR A 811 -18.69 -24.78 -6.14
C THR A 811 -18.65 -23.66 -7.18
N PRO A 812 -17.96 -22.53 -6.93
CA PRO A 812 -17.81 -21.46 -7.91
C PRO A 812 -17.14 -21.92 -9.22
N LEU A 813 -16.39 -23.03 -9.19
CA LEU A 813 -15.74 -23.63 -10.36
C LEU A 813 -16.65 -24.62 -11.11
N GLY A 814 -17.90 -24.79 -10.66
CA GLY A 814 -18.86 -25.73 -11.25
C GLY A 814 -18.70 -27.18 -10.78
N LEU A 815 -17.76 -27.46 -9.88
CA LEU A 815 -17.51 -28.80 -9.34
C LEU A 815 -18.45 -29.15 -8.19
N LEU A 816 -18.72 -30.45 -8.01
CA LEU A 816 -19.37 -31.04 -6.84
C LEU A 816 -18.36 -31.68 -5.88
N LYS A 817 -18.63 -31.56 -4.59
CA LYS A 817 -17.94 -32.33 -3.55
C LYS A 817 -18.76 -33.55 -3.16
N TYR A 818 -18.30 -34.71 -3.58
CA TYR A 818 -18.97 -35.98 -3.36
C TYR A 818 -18.98 -36.43 -1.90
N GLU A 819 -18.08 -35.89 -1.09
CA GLU A 819 -18.02 -36.19 0.34
C GLU A 819 -19.27 -35.74 1.10
N ASP A 820 -20.00 -34.76 0.56
CA ASP A 820 -21.17 -34.16 1.18
C ASP A 820 -22.51 -34.68 0.62
N LEU A 821 -22.49 -35.53 -0.42
CA LEU A 821 -23.70 -36.15 -0.97
C LEU A 821 -24.33 -37.08 0.06
N LEU A 822 -25.59 -36.84 0.42
CA LEU A 822 -26.33 -37.59 1.43
C LEU A 822 -27.62 -38.16 0.82
N LEU A 823 -27.86 -39.46 0.98
CA LEU A 823 -29.13 -40.10 0.61
C LEU A 823 -30.10 -40.02 1.78
N GLY A 824 -31.31 -39.52 1.56
CA GLY A 824 -32.43 -39.57 2.50
C GLY A 824 -33.22 -40.88 2.41
N SER A 825 -34.05 -41.16 3.42
CA SER A 825 -35.05 -42.22 3.33
C SER A 825 -36.18 -41.77 2.41
N ASN A 826 -36.67 -42.67 1.55
CA ASN A 826 -37.82 -42.37 0.70
C ASN A 826 -39.08 -42.29 1.57
N ASN A 827 -39.52 -41.07 1.90
CA ASN A 827 -40.85 -40.84 2.46
C ASN A 827 -41.89 -40.88 1.34
N GLU A 828 -42.13 -42.06 0.78
CA GLU A 828 -43.40 -42.33 0.13
C GLU A 828 -44.03 -43.53 0.85
N GLU A 829 -44.87 -43.23 1.85
CA GLU A 829 -46.22 -43.78 1.82
C GLU A 829 -46.79 -43.44 0.45
N VAL A 830 -46.53 -44.33 -0.51
CA VAL A 830 -47.31 -44.40 -1.73
C VAL A 830 -48.73 -44.64 -1.24
N ASN A 831 -49.54 -43.57 -1.27
CA ASN A 831 -50.97 -43.70 -1.14
C ASN A 831 -51.39 -44.81 -2.10
N THR A 832 -51.77 -45.95 -1.52
CA THR A 832 -52.62 -46.94 -2.16
C THR A 832 -53.81 -46.21 -2.77
N ILE A 833 -53.87 -46.14 -4.09
CA ILE A 833 -54.89 -46.74 -4.98
C ILE A 833 -54.49 -46.47 -6.43
#